data_AF-A0A1S3JZK0-F1
#
_entry.id   AF-A0A1S3JZK0-F1
#
_cell.length_a   1.000
_cell.length_b   1.000
_cell.length_c   1.000
_cell.angle_alpha   90.00
_cell.angle_beta   90.00
_cell.angle_gamma   90.00
#
_symmetry.space_group_name_H-M   'P 1'
#
loop_
_entity.id
_entity.type
_entity.pdbx_description
1 polymer ?
#
loop_
_entity_poly.entity_id
_entity_poly.type
_entity_poly.pdbx_seq_one_letter_code
_entity_poly.pdbx_strand_id
1 'polypeptide(L)'
;MGRKVIVATCSLNQWAMDFEGNMQRILQSIHEAKAKGATYRLGPELDIPGYGCQDHFLESDTFLHSFQVLAQLLKSPICQDIICDVGMPVKHKNVAYNCRVLFLNRKILLIRPKIQLACDGNYREYRYFTGWAKLQQTEEYFLPRMIQEITGQQTVPIGDAVLSTLDTCIGSEICEELWTAESRHVAMGLDGVEIFTNASGSHHQLRKAYESVDLVKSATYKSGGIYLFANQIGCDGDRLYFDGRSKIAINGDIIAQGKQFSLNEVEVLTATLDLEDVRGYKNQIKSRCQSAATCKAFPRVKVDFSLSHEDDFFFPVYEPIEWKYHTPEEEIALGPACWLWDYLRRSGSGGYFLPLSGGIDSSSTACIVASMCHLVCEAVLEGDSKVLEDARKITGDPNYIPTDPKELANRVFTTCYMATDHSSKETMERSRKLAEQIGSHHLQIKIDTAVAAVLGIFTAVMGLVPRFKAHGGSLRENVAMQNIQARLRMVLAYLFAQLSLWARGRPGGLLVLGSSNVDESLRGYLTKYDCSSADLNPIGAISKTDLRKFITYSINKFGFTALKDIFSAPPTAELEPLMDGKLVQTDEQDMGMTYDELSVYGRLRKQAFCGPYSMFGKLVHTWKENCTPRQVASKVKHFFRYYSINRHKMTVITPSYHAESYSVDDNRFDHRQFLYNIQWPWQFRMIEEQVQIMESRQIAAERRGGGGGGGGKIKNTNIEYEREQLRRQSSSDSDQQRGTGGGKKTGDNDKGVMVTMMLSSGVSSSRPVLLPGASSLQPVLPPGGYSSQPDTEALILNGSEPPKRGFQQKRSYDLDSGQRCCTPTVIDPPVSAPKRFKLGIRVF
;
A
#
# COMPACT_ATOMS: atom_id res chain seq x y z
N MET A 1 29.66 -20.47 -29.83
CA MET A 1 28.35 -19.80 -29.64
C MET A 1 27.81 -20.36 -28.35
N GLY A 2 27.73 -19.54 -27.30
CA GLY A 2 27.07 -19.96 -26.06
C GLY A 2 25.62 -20.35 -26.31
N ARG A 3 25.18 -21.46 -25.72
CA ARG A 3 23.78 -21.94 -25.83
C ARG A 3 23.06 -21.81 -24.50
N LYS A 4 23.51 -22.52 -23.45
CA LYS A 4 22.79 -22.52 -22.16
C LYS A 4 23.34 -21.50 -21.19
N VAL A 5 22.45 -20.68 -20.64
CA VAL A 5 22.75 -19.65 -19.65
C VAL A 5 22.11 -19.99 -18.32
N ILE A 6 22.79 -19.68 -17.22
CA ILE A 6 22.23 -19.77 -15.87
C ILE A 6 22.01 -18.36 -15.36
N VAL A 7 20.75 -18.01 -15.12
CA VAL A 7 20.34 -16.66 -14.71
C VAL A 7 19.64 -16.70 -13.36
N ALA A 8 19.80 -15.64 -12.58
CA ALA A 8 19.21 -15.50 -11.26
C ALA A 8 18.31 -14.27 -11.14
N THR A 9 17.18 -14.42 -10.47
CA THR A 9 16.34 -13.33 -9.98
C THR A 9 16.10 -13.53 -8.49
N CYS A 10 15.74 -12.47 -7.75
CA CYS A 10 15.57 -12.58 -6.31
C CYS A 10 14.48 -11.68 -5.74
N SER A 11 13.99 -12.10 -4.58
CA SER A 11 13.15 -11.30 -3.71
C SER A 11 13.91 -10.98 -2.42
N LEU A 12 13.95 -9.69 -2.09
CA LEU A 12 14.70 -9.18 -0.93
C LEU A 12 13.77 -8.42 0.02
N ASN A 13 13.93 -8.66 1.32
CA ASN A 13 13.24 -7.92 2.38
C ASN A 13 13.99 -6.65 2.79
N GLN A 14 14.11 -5.74 1.82
CA GLN A 14 14.73 -4.44 2.03
C GLN A 14 13.90 -3.58 2.98
N TRP A 15 14.58 -2.69 3.68
CA TRP A 15 13.99 -1.70 4.58
C TRP A 15 14.42 -0.31 4.12
N ALA A 16 13.46 0.61 3.96
CA ALA A 16 13.73 1.97 3.54
C ALA A 16 14.80 2.61 4.43
N MET A 17 15.85 3.15 3.81
CA MET A 17 17.01 3.80 4.45
C MET A 17 17.93 2.88 5.28
N ASP A 18 17.68 1.57 5.36
CA ASP A 18 18.57 0.57 5.99
C ASP A 18 19.71 0.17 5.04
N PHE A 19 20.58 1.11 4.68
CA PHE A 19 21.63 0.89 3.68
C PHE A 19 22.56 -0.29 4.00
N GLU A 20 22.87 -0.52 5.29
CA GLU A 20 23.72 -1.63 5.72
C GLU A 20 23.00 -2.97 5.54
N GLY A 21 21.78 -3.12 6.07
CA GLY A 21 21.01 -4.36 5.91
C GLY A 21 20.66 -4.64 4.45
N ASN A 22 20.32 -3.60 3.69
CA ASN A 22 20.02 -3.72 2.27
C ASN A 22 21.24 -4.18 1.46
N MET A 23 22.42 -3.64 1.75
CA MET A 23 23.68 -4.07 1.15
C MET A 23 23.98 -5.54 1.47
N GLN A 24 23.80 -5.96 2.73
CA GLN A 24 24.05 -7.34 3.16
C GLN A 24 23.11 -8.33 2.44
N ARG A 25 21.82 -8.01 2.31
CA ARG A 25 20.84 -8.83 1.56
C ARG A 25 21.17 -8.91 0.07
N ILE A 26 21.62 -7.80 -0.53
CA ILE A 26 22.10 -7.80 -1.93
C ILE A 26 23.31 -8.73 -2.07
N LEU A 27 24.33 -8.58 -1.23
CA LEU A 27 25.54 -9.42 -1.26
C LEU A 27 25.22 -10.90 -1.05
N GLN A 28 24.35 -11.23 -0.10
CA GLN A 28 23.90 -12.60 0.13
C GLN A 28 23.23 -13.18 -1.12
N SER A 29 22.32 -12.43 -1.76
CA SER A 29 21.65 -12.92 -2.96
C SER A 29 22.60 -13.13 -4.15
N ILE A 30 23.64 -12.29 -4.29
CA ILE A 30 24.68 -12.46 -5.32
C ILE A 30 25.52 -13.71 -5.00
N HIS A 31 25.86 -13.92 -3.73
CA HIS A 31 26.58 -15.11 -3.28
C HIS A 31 25.78 -16.40 -3.59
N GLU A 32 24.50 -16.44 -3.23
CA GLU A 32 23.62 -17.58 -3.51
C GLU A 32 23.42 -17.81 -5.01
N ALA A 33 23.29 -16.75 -5.82
CA ALA A 33 23.21 -16.85 -7.27
C ALA A 33 24.47 -17.49 -7.87
N LYS A 34 25.66 -17.03 -7.46
CA LYS A 34 26.94 -17.61 -7.90
C LYS A 34 27.13 -19.04 -7.44
N ALA A 35 26.75 -19.37 -6.21
CA ALA A 35 26.81 -20.74 -5.70
C ALA A 35 25.97 -21.71 -6.54
N LYS A 36 24.90 -21.21 -7.18
CA LYS A 36 24.05 -21.93 -8.13
C LYS A 36 24.53 -21.82 -9.60
N GLY A 37 25.69 -21.24 -9.85
CA GLY A 37 26.32 -21.13 -11.17
C GLY A 37 25.83 -19.99 -12.05
N ALA A 38 25.00 -19.07 -11.53
CA ALA A 38 24.47 -17.97 -12.32
C ALA A 38 25.53 -16.93 -12.71
N THR A 39 25.46 -16.44 -13.94
CA THR A 39 26.35 -15.41 -14.51
C THR A 39 25.67 -14.05 -14.65
N TYR A 40 24.37 -13.99 -14.35
CA TYR A 40 23.59 -12.76 -14.25
C TYR A 40 22.65 -12.82 -13.03
N ARG A 41 22.60 -11.73 -12.23
CA ARG A 41 21.66 -11.58 -11.10
C ARG A 41 20.85 -10.30 -11.24
N LEU A 42 19.51 -10.45 -11.21
CA LEU A 42 18.55 -9.36 -11.13
C LEU A 42 18.08 -9.14 -9.68
N GLY A 43 18.17 -7.89 -9.21
CA GLY A 43 17.58 -7.44 -7.94
C GLY A 43 16.27 -6.64 -8.10
N PRO A 44 15.48 -6.46 -7.02
CA PRO A 44 14.28 -5.63 -7.01
C PRO A 44 14.52 -4.16 -7.34
N GLU A 45 13.44 -3.43 -7.63
CA GLU A 45 13.48 -1.98 -7.88
C GLU A 45 13.97 -1.20 -6.65
N LEU A 46 14.90 -0.26 -6.85
CA LEU A 46 15.48 0.56 -5.78
C LEU A 46 15.97 -0.28 -4.57
N ASP A 47 16.52 -1.46 -4.81
CA ASP A 47 16.93 -2.39 -3.75
C ASP A 47 18.05 -1.83 -2.84
N ILE A 48 18.88 -0.89 -3.28
CA ILE A 48 19.91 -0.29 -2.42
C ILE A 48 19.30 0.55 -1.27
N PRO A 49 18.49 1.58 -1.52
CA PRO A 49 17.85 2.34 -0.45
C PRO A 49 16.57 1.69 0.10
N GLY A 50 15.95 0.77 -0.64
CA GLY A 50 14.57 0.33 -0.44
C GLY A 50 13.57 1.19 -1.23
N TYR A 51 12.51 0.59 -1.77
CA TYR A 51 11.54 1.29 -2.61
C TYR A 51 10.77 2.39 -1.87
N GLY A 52 10.30 2.10 -0.65
CA GLY A 52 9.42 2.93 0.16
C GLY A 52 10.06 4.12 0.86
N CYS A 53 11.13 4.72 0.33
CA CYS A 53 11.80 5.87 0.97
C CYS A 53 10.97 7.18 0.92
N GLN A 54 9.95 7.27 0.07
CA GLN A 54 9.06 8.44 -0.04
C GLN A 54 9.86 9.75 -0.24
N ASP A 55 9.61 10.78 0.58
CA ASP A 55 10.25 12.09 0.46
C ASP A 55 11.75 12.07 0.81
N HIS A 56 12.30 11.00 1.38
CA HIS A 56 13.76 10.85 1.50
C HIS A 56 14.45 10.81 0.13
N PHE A 57 13.74 10.51 -0.97
CA PHE A 57 14.30 10.68 -2.32
C PHE A 57 14.52 12.15 -2.74
N LEU A 58 14.03 13.12 -1.97
CA LEU A 58 14.34 14.54 -2.16
C LEU A 58 15.65 14.93 -1.46
N GLU A 59 16.08 14.17 -0.46
CA GLU A 59 17.29 14.40 0.32
C GLU A 59 18.54 13.95 -0.45
N SER A 60 19.62 14.72 -0.38
CA SER A 60 20.89 14.38 -1.04
C SER A 60 21.52 13.11 -0.49
N ASP A 61 21.30 12.84 0.79
CA ASP A 61 21.98 11.79 1.54
C ASP A 61 21.55 10.41 1.03
N THR A 62 20.30 10.25 0.60
CA THR A 62 19.81 9.03 -0.05
C THR A 62 20.64 8.68 -1.30
N PHE A 63 21.01 9.67 -2.12
CA PHE A 63 21.86 9.45 -3.30
C PHE A 63 23.31 9.15 -2.89
N LEU A 64 23.83 9.88 -1.90
CA LEU A 64 25.19 9.69 -1.40
C LEU A 64 25.38 8.28 -0.83
N HIS A 65 24.51 7.85 0.07
CA HIS A 65 24.59 6.54 0.71
C HIS A 65 24.32 5.42 -0.30
N SER A 66 23.44 5.64 -1.28
CA SER A 66 23.28 4.68 -2.37
C SER A 66 24.58 4.49 -3.18
N PHE A 67 25.32 5.57 -3.45
CA PHE A 67 26.63 5.47 -4.09
C PHE A 67 27.71 4.85 -3.19
N GLN A 68 27.65 5.08 -1.88
CA GLN A 68 28.54 4.41 -0.91
C GLN A 68 28.30 2.90 -0.89
N VAL A 69 27.05 2.45 -0.88
CA VAL A 69 26.70 1.03 -0.99
C VAL A 69 27.17 0.47 -2.33
N LEU A 70 26.89 1.15 -3.46
CA LEU A 70 27.39 0.73 -4.77
C LEU A 70 28.92 0.58 -4.79
N ALA A 71 29.65 1.50 -4.14
CA ALA A 71 31.10 1.42 -4.00
C ALA A 71 31.55 0.15 -3.26
N GLN A 72 30.83 -0.27 -2.22
CA GLN A 72 31.11 -1.53 -1.50
C GLN A 72 30.79 -2.75 -2.37
N LEU A 73 29.66 -2.74 -3.07
CA LEU A 73 29.28 -3.81 -3.99
C LEU A 73 30.32 -3.99 -5.10
N LEU A 74 30.82 -2.90 -5.68
CA LEU A 74 31.88 -2.94 -6.69
C LEU A 74 33.19 -3.52 -6.14
N LYS A 75 33.59 -3.18 -4.91
CA LYS A 75 34.81 -3.70 -4.28
C LYS A 75 34.71 -5.19 -3.91
N SER A 76 33.51 -5.67 -3.62
CA SER A 76 33.27 -7.00 -3.09
C SER A 76 33.73 -8.10 -4.07
N PRO A 77 34.53 -9.08 -3.62
CA PRO A 77 34.93 -10.22 -4.45
C PRO A 77 33.74 -11.14 -4.80
N ILE A 78 32.65 -11.06 -4.02
CA ILE A 78 31.42 -11.81 -4.29
C ILE A 78 30.86 -11.41 -5.66
N CYS A 79 30.98 -10.14 -6.07
CA CYS A 79 30.44 -9.62 -7.31
C CYS A 79 31.33 -9.87 -8.55
N GLN A 80 32.41 -10.64 -8.43
CA GLN A 80 33.27 -10.97 -9.57
C GLN A 80 32.61 -12.01 -10.49
N ASP A 81 32.83 -11.93 -11.79
CA ASP A 81 32.38 -12.90 -12.81
C ASP A 81 30.86 -13.18 -12.82
N ILE A 82 30.08 -12.17 -12.43
CA ILE A 82 28.62 -12.14 -12.52
C ILE A 82 28.17 -10.72 -12.86
N ILE A 83 27.28 -10.58 -13.84
CA ILE A 83 26.63 -9.28 -14.09
C ILE A 83 25.61 -9.05 -12.98
N CYS A 84 25.78 -7.95 -12.26
CA CYS A 84 24.88 -7.54 -11.20
C CYS A 84 24.01 -6.37 -11.67
N ASP A 85 22.69 -6.54 -11.61
CA ASP A 85 21.71 -5.49 -11.84
C ASP A 85 21.06 -5.09 -10.50
N VAL A 86 21.39 -3.88 -10.03
CA VAL A 86 20.90 -3.30 -8.75
C VAL A 86 20.14 -1.99 -9.00
N GLY A 87 19.28 -1.60 -8.06
CA GLY A 87 18.43 -0.42 -8.15
C GLY A 87 18.84 0.69 -7.19
N MET A 88 18.98 1.92 -7.70
CA MET A 88 19.22 3.10 -6.86
C MET A 88 18.76 4.40 -7.54
N PRO A 89 18.50 5.47 -6.77
CA PRO A 89 18.22 6.78 -7.33
C PRO A 89 19.52 7.42 -7.85
N VAL A 90 19.47 8.06 -9.01
CA VAL A 90 20.60 8.75 -9.63
C VAL A 90 20.19 10.15 -10.07
N LYS A 91 20.97 11.16 -9.68
CA LYS A 91 20.82 12.53 -10.20
C LYS A 91 21.71 12.73 -11.42
N HIS A 92 21.12 12.98 -12.58
CA HIS A 92 21.82 13.32 -13.82
C HIS A 92 21.37 14.69 -14.32
N LYS A 93 22.33 15.61 -14.52
CA LYS A 93 22.06 17.01 -14.92
C LYS A 93 20.96 17.68 -14.06
N ASN A 94 21.07 17.51 -12.74
CA ASN A 94 20.10 17.98 -11.72
C ASN A 94 18.69 17.37 -11.78
N VAL A 95 18.49 16.28 -12.52
CA VAL A 95 17.22 15.55 -12.57
C VAL A 95 17.38 14.20 -11.86
N ALA A 96 16.48 13.88 -10.94
CA ALA A 96 16.47 12.61 -10.22
C ALA A 96 15.73 11.54 -11.03
N TYR A 97 16.38 10.39 -11.20
CA TYR A 97 15.85 9.22 -11.88
C TYR A 97 15.89 8.01 -10.95
N ASN A 98 14.87 7.16 -11.05
CA ASN A 98 14.90 5.79 -10.57
C ASN A 98 15.70 4.96 -11.57
N CYS A 99 16.81 4.34 -11.17
CA CYS A 99 17.71 3.69 -12.10
C CYS A 99 18.02 2.24 -11.73
N ARG A 100 18.25 1.44 -12.77
CA ARG A 100 19.10 0.24 -12.71
C ARG A 100 20.55 0.62 -12.94
N VAL A 101 21.45 0.05 -12.17
CA VAL A 101 22.90 0.17 -12.34
C VAL A 101 23.44 -1.23 -12.59
N LEU A 102 23.84 -1.50 -13.84
CA LEU A 102 24.39 -2.77 -14.26
C LEU A 102 25.92 -2.70 -14.18
N PHE A 103 26.54 -3.64 -13.47
CA PHE A 103 27.99 -3.67 -13.31
C PHE A 103 28.55 -5.10 -13.38
N LEU A 104 29.81 -5.21 -13.78
CA LEU A 104 30.56 -6.45 -13.89
C LEU A 104 32.02 -6.15 -13.58
N ASN A 105 32.68 -6.99 -12.78
CA ASN A 105 34.14 -6.95 -12.57
C ASN A 105 34.67 -5.54 -12.28
N ARG A 106 34.09 -4.87 -11.27
CA ARG A 106 34.43 -3.49 -10.82
C ARG A 106 34.20 -2.40 -11.88
N LYS A 107 33.46 -2.66 -12.96
CA LYS A 107 33.11 -1.68 -13.97
C LYS A 107 31.60 -1.53 -14.05
N ILE A 108 31.13 -0.29 -14.06
CA ILE A 108 29.72 0.00 -14.36
C ILE A 108 29.57 -0.05 -15.88
N LEU A 109 28.63 -0.86 -16.34
CA LEU A 109 28.33 -1.10 -17.75
C LEU A 109 27.31 -0.08 -18.26
N LEU A 110 26.21 0.10 -17.53
CA LEU A 110 25.07 0.91 -17.93
C LEU A 110 24.30 1.41 -16.71
N ILE A 111 23.88 2.68 -16.73
CA ILE A 111 22.84 3.21 -15.84
C ILE A 111 21.55 3.35 -16.66
N ARG A 112 20.53 2.54 -16.38
CA ARG A 112 19.24 2.57 -17.08
C ARG A 112 18.18 3.26 -16.22
N PRO A 113 17.83 4.53 -16.51
CA PRO A 113 16.77 5.23 -15.80
C PRO A 113 15.38 4.75 -16.24
N LYS A 114 14.43 4.67 -15.31
CA LYS A 114 13.01 4.35 -15.55
C LYS A 114 12.38 5.36 -16.50
N ILE A 115 11.63 4.87 -17.47
CA ILE A 115 10.98 5.64 -18.52
C ILE A 115 9.54 5.94 -18.10
N GLN A 116 8.77 4.91 -17.76
CA GLN A 116 7.41 5.07 -17.27
C GLN A 116 7.37 4.98 -15.75
N LEU A 117 6.88 6.04 -15.10
CA LEU A 117 6.71 6.10 -13.66
C LEU A 117 5.29 5.72 -13.22
N ALA A 118 5.17 5.02 -12.08
CA ALA A 118 3.90 4.65 -11.46
C ALA A 118 3.34 5.78 -10.60
N CYS A 119 2.08 6.17 -10.80
CA CYS A 119 1.45 7.33 -10.12
C CYS A 119 -0.03 7.18 -9.79
N ASP A 120 -0.51 5.95 -9.71
CA ASP A 120 -1.87 5.59 -9.33
C ASP A 120 -1.92 4.86 -7.98
N GLY A 121 -3.07 4.95 -7.32
CA GLY A 121 -3.28 4.30 -6.02
C GLY A 121 -2.27 4.72 -4.96
N ASN A 122 -1.42 3.78 -4.54
CA ASN A 122 -0.37 4.00 -3.54
C ASN A 122 0.91 4.63 -4.15
N TYR A 123 1.12 4.51 -5.45
CA TYR A 123 2.33 4.96 -6.13
C TYR A 123 2.29 6.46 -6.43
N ARG A 124 3.44 7.13 -6.29
CA ARG A 124 3.58 8.59 -6.47
C ARG A 124 4.95 8.97 -7.03
N GLU A 125 5.50 8.17 -7.94
CA GLU A 125 6.88 8.32 -8.39
C GLU A 125 7.21 9.70 -8.99
N TYR A 126 6.27 10.35 -9.68
CA TYR A 126 6.45 11.72 -10.18
C TYR A 126 6.69 12.76 -9.09
N ARG A 127 6.41 12.45 -7.81
CA ARG A 127 6.72 13.34 -6.69
C ARG A 127 8.22 13.51 -6.49
N TYR A 128 9.01 12.49 -6.82
CA TYR A 128 10.44 12.43 -6.49
C TYR A 128 11.35 12.06 -7.67
N PHE A 129 10.84 11.45 -8.73
CA PHE A 129 11.58 11.10 -9.95
C PHE A 129 10.98 11.72 -11.21
N THR A 130 11.80 11.75 -12.27
CA THR A 130 11.39 12.09 -13.63
C THR A 130 11.57 10.87 -14.54
N GLY A 131 10.59 10.61 -15.41
CA GLY A 131 10.71 9.56 -16.44
C GLY A 131 11.73 9.95 -17.51
N TRP A 132 12.57 9.01 -17.93
CA TRP A 132 13.54 9.25 -18.99
C TRP A 132 12.86 9.41 -20.36
N ALA A 133 12.93 10.62 -20.92
CA ALA A 133 12.21 10.96 -22.17
C ALA A 133 13.00 10.64 -23.46
N LYS A 134 14.30 10.37 -23.38
CA LYS A 134 15.17 10.21 -24.57
C LYS A 134 15.23 8.74 -24.99
N LEU A 135 14.15 8.26 -25.60
CA LEU A 135 14.03 6.86 -26.01
C LEU A 135 15.12 6.44 -26.99
N GLN A 136 15.68 5.25 -26.77
CA GLN A 136 16.78 4.66 -27.55
C GLN A 136 17.98 5.61 -27.72
N GLN A 137 18.28 6.38 -26.69
CA GLN A 137 19.41 7.31 -26.65
C GLN A 137 20.12 7.18 -25.31
N THR A 138 21.41 7.46 -25.34
CA THR A 138 22.26 7.53 -24.14
C THR A 138 22.95 8.87 -24.08
N GLU A 139 23.32 9.25 -22.86
CA GLU A 139 24.23 10.35 -22.57
C GLU A 139 25.39 9.83 -21.73
N GLU A 140 26.45 10.61 -21.62
CA GLU A 140 27.51 10.33 -20.65
C GLU A 140 27.09 10.79 -19.25
N TYR A 141 27.17 9.87 -18.30
CA TYR A 141 27.05 10.15 -16.87
C TYR A 141 28.43 10.26 -16.24
N PHE A 142 28.72 11.41 -15.62
CA PHE A 142 29.96 11.60 -14.86
C PHE A 142 29.84 10.91 -13.50
N LEU A 143 30.70 9.92 -13.26
CA LEU A 143 30.68 9.16 -12.02
C LEU A 143 31.19 10.00 -10.84
N PRO A 144 30.65 9.82 -9.62
CA PRO A 144 31.24 10.41 -8.41
C PRO A 144 32.68 9.95 -8.21
N ARG A 145 33.56 10.82 -7.66
CA ARG A 145 35.00 10.51 -7.46
C ARG A 145 35.24 9.18 -6.75
N MET A 146 34.44 8.87 -5.73
CA MET A 146 34.54 7.61 -4.99
C MET A 146 34.32 6.35 -5.85
N ILE A 147 33.54 6.47 -6.92
CA ILE A 147 33.33 5.40 -7.89
C ILE A 147 34.48 5.41 -8.91
N GLN A 148 34.90 6.58 -9.39
CA GLN A 148 36.04 6.69 -10.33
C GLN A 148 37.31 6.06 -9.76
N GLU A 149 37.58 6.24 -8.46
CA GLU A 149 38.74 5.65 -7.77
C GLU A 149 38.73 4.11 -7.77
N ILE A 150 37.55 3.50 -7.82
CA ILE A 150 37.37 2.04 -7.79
C ILE A 150 37.37 1.49 -9.22
N THR A 151 36.61 2.13 -10.10
CA THR A 151 36.34 1.61 -11.44
C THR A 151 37.37 2.09 -12.45
N GLY A 152 38.08 3.19 -12.20
CA GLY A 152 38.92 3.88 -13.19
C GLY A 152 38.12 4.46 -14.37
N GLN A 153 36.80 4.58 -14.28
CA GLN A 153 35.93 5.15 -15.31
C GLN A 153 35.57 6.59 -14.94
N GLN A 154 35.77 7.55 -15.85
CA GLN A 154 35.29 8.92 -15.65
C GLN A 154 33.80 9.04 -15.94
N THR A 155 33.36 8.43 -17.04
CA THR A 155 31.98 8.42 -17.50
C THR A 155 31.47 7.01 -17.77
N VAL A 156 30.15 6.86 -17.75
CA VAL A 156 29.43 5.64 -18.17
C VAL A 156 28.18 6.03 -18.95
N PRO A 157 27.63 5.17 -19.82
CA PRO A 157 26.38 5.46 -20.49
C PRO A 157 25.21 5.49 -19.49
N ILE A 158 24.39 6.54 -19.57
CA ILE A 158 23.08 6.62 -18.94
C ILE A 158 21.99 6.77 -20.01
N GLY A 159 20.94 5.96 -19.96
CA GLY A 159 19.80 6.10 -20.87
C GLY A 159 19.18 4.78 -21.28
N ASP A 160 18.47 4.79 -22.41
CA ASP A 160 17.71 3.65 -22.92
C ASP A 160 18.59 2.84 -23.91
N ALA A 161 19.32 1.88 -23.35
CA ALA A 161 20.28 1.03 -24.05
C ALA A 161 20.17 -0.44 -23.60
N VAL A 162 20.81 -1.33 -24.34
CA VAL A 162 20.85 -2.78 -24.08
C VAL A 162 22.30 -3.25 -23.93
N LEU A 163 22.52 -4.31 -23.17
CA LEU A 163 23.83 -4.95 -23.03
C LEU A 163 24.00 -6.03 -24.11
N SER A 164 25.07 -5.94 -24.89
CA SER A 164 25.46 -6.94 -25.88
C SER A 164 26.71 -7.64 -25.38
N THR A 165 26.53 -8.89 -24.95
CA THR A 165 27.60 -9.78 -24.51
C THR A 165 28.16 -10.57 -25.69
N LEU A 166 29.12 -11.49 -25.46
CA LEU A 166 29.69 -12.32 -26.51
C LEU A 166 28.69 -13.33 -27.11
N ASP A 167 27.68 -13.73 -26.32
CA ASP A 167 26.75 -14.81 -26.66
C ASP A 167 25.26 -14.38 -26.66
N THR A 168 24.88 -13.29 -25.99
CA THR A 168 23.48 -12.84 -25.93
C THR A 168 23.30 -11.31 -25.79
N CYS A 169 22.05 -10.85 -25.83
CA CYS A 169 21.65 -9.45 -25.64
C CYS A 169 20.58 -9.32 -24.54
N ILE A 170 20.79 -8.41 -23.60
CA ILE A 170 19.99 -8.22 -22.38
C ILE A 170 19.42 -6.81 -22.35
N GLY A 171 18.11 -6.70 -22.09
CA GLY A 171 17.41 -5.42 -21.91
C GLY A 171 16.76 -5.32 -20.53
N SER A 172 16.75 -4.11 -19.96
CA SER A 172 16.12 -3.84 -18.67
C SER A 172 14.84 -3.01 -18.84
N GLU A 173 13.77 -3.55 -18.28
CA GLU A 173 12.47 -2.93 -18.03
C GLU A 173 12.36 -2.70 -16.51
N ILE A 174 11.61 -1.70 -16.06
CA ILE A 174 11.48 -1.41 -14.62
C ILE A 174 10.00 -1.31 -14.26
N CYS A 175 9.53 -2.24 -13.43
CA CYS A 175 8.17 -2.31 -12.88
C CYS A 175 7.10 -1.93 -13.92
N GLU A 176 6.41 -0.81 -13.69
CA GLU A 176 5.31 -0.24 -14.47
C GLU A 176 5.51 -0.25 -16.00
N GLU A 177 6.75 -0.21 -16.49
CA GLU A 177 7.04 -0.31 -17.92
C GLU A 177 6.42 -1.58 -18.56
N LEU A 178 6.30 -2.70 -17.84
CA LEU A 178 5.60 -3.92 -18.30
C LEU A 178 4.09 -3.73 -18.51
N TRP A 179 3.46 -2.89 -17.69
CA TRP A 179 2.00 -2.67 -17.71
C TRP A 179 1.58 -1.66 -18.78
N THR A 180 2.52 -0.90 -19.34
CA THR A 180 2.23 0.07 -20.39
C THR A 180 1.78 -0.58 -21.69
N ALA A 181 0.88 0.07 -22.42
CA ALA A 181 0.38 -0.43 -23.71
C ALA A 181 1.49 -0.60 -24.77
N GLU A 182 2.53 0.23 -24.69
CA GLU A 182 3.74 0.13 -25.51
C GLU A 182 4.94 -0.24 -24.62
N SER A 183 4.85 -1.42 -24.00
CA SER A 183 5.90 -1.92 -23.09
C SER A 183 7.26 -1.97 -23.77
N ARG A 184 8.32 -1.69 -22.99
CA ARG A 184 9.68 -1.54 -23.53
C ARG A 184 10.22 -2.85 -24.11
N HIS A 185 9.83 -3.99 -23.54
CA HIS A 185 10.21 -5.31 -24.05
C HIS A 185 9.78 -5.55 -25.50
N VAL A 186 8.73 -4.90 -26.01
CA VAL A 186 8.28 -5.05 -27.41
C VAL A 186 9.34 -4.52 -28.37
N ALA A 187 9.78 -3.28 -28.17
CA ALA A 187 10.81 -2.66 -29.01
C ALA A 187 12.16 -3.39 -28.85
N MET A 188 12.53 -3.75 -27.63
CA MET A 188 13.75 -4.53 -27.35
C MET A 188 13.73 -5.90 -28.04
N GLY A 189 12.59 -6.60 -27.97
CA GLY A 189 12.42 -7.91 -28.60
C GLY A 189 12.54 -7.86 -30.11
N LEU A 190 12.03 -6.80 -30.75
CA LEU A 190 12.20 -6.54 -32.19
C LEU A 190 13.66 -6.27 -32.56
N ASP A 191 14.41 -5.52 -31.74
CA ASP A 191 15.86 -5.29 -31.96
C ASP A 191 16.73 -6.54 -31.72
N GLY A 192 16.14 -7.61 -31.18
CA GLY A 192 16.81 -8.88 -30.97
C GLY A 192 17.35 -9.10 -29.55
N VAL A 193 16.88 -8.34 -28.55
CA VAL A 193 17.12 -8.67 -27.13
C VAL A 193 16.52 -10.04 -26.80
N GLU A 194 17.31 -10.94 -26.23
CA GLU A 194 16.93 -12.32 -25.93
C GLU A 194 16.49 -12.50 -24.47
N ILE A 195 17.06 -11.70 -23.56
CA ILE A 195 16.76 -11.72 -22.13
C ILE A 195 16.23 -10.35 -21.71
N PHE A 196 15.02 -10.33 -21.17
CA PHE A 196 14.42 -9.16 -20.54
C PHE A 196 14.51 -9.30 -19.02
N THR A 197 14.78 -8.18 -18.36
CA THR A 197 14.84 -8.12 -16.91
C THR A 197 13.87 -7.06 -16.42
N ASN A 198 13.10 -7.36 -15.38
CA ASN A 198 12.16 -6.44 -14.76
C ASN A 198 12.38 -6.42 -13.25
N ALA A 199 12.93 -5.31 -12.78
CA ALA A 199 13.02 -5.02 -11.37
C ALA A 199 11.76 -4.27 -10.92
N SER A 200 11.07 -4.80 -9.92
CA SER A 200 9.79 -4.29 -9.43
C SER A 200 9.82 -3.96 -7.94
N GLY A 201 8.98 -2.99 -7.55
CA GLY A 201 8.53 -2.69 -6.19
C GLY A 201 7.00 -2.81 -6.12
N SER A 202 6.46 -3.98 -6.44
CA SER A 202 5.01 -4.23 -6.52
C SER A 202 4.46 -4.74 -5.19
N HIS A 203 3.51 -3.99 -4.61
CA HIS A 203 2.86 -4.35 -3.35
C HIS A 203 1.71 -5.36 -3.52
N HIS A 204 1.40 -6.09 -2.45
CA HIS A 204 0.28 -7.02 -2.37
C HIS A 204 -1.04 -6.29 -2.62
N GLN A 205 -1.86 -6.90 -3.47
CA GLN A 205 -3.29 -6.64 -3.53
C GLN A 205 -4.01 -7.98 -3.56
N LEU A 206 -5.04 -8.11 -2.73
CA LEU A 206 -5.77 -9.35 -2.54
C LEU A 206 -6.33 -9.85 -3.88
N ARG A 207 -5.99 -11.09 -4.26
CA ARG A 207 -6.40 -11.76 -5.53
C ARG A 207 -5.78 -11.21 -6.82
N LYS A 208 -4.77 -10.34 -6.74
CA LYS A 208 -4.18 -9.69 -7.94
C LYS A 208 -2.84 -10.28 -8.37
N ALA A 209 -2.41 -11.38 -7.74
CA ALA A 209 -1.16 -12.05 -8.10
C ALA A 209 -1.09 -12.42 -9.60
N TYR A 210 -2.23 -12.80 -10.20
CA TYR A 210 -2.33 -13.22 -11.60
C TYR A 210 -1.90 -12.14 -12.60
N GLU A 211 -2.10 -10.85 -12.29
CA GLU A 211 -1.88 -9.77 -13.26
C GLU A 211 -0.43 -9.75 -13.77
N SER A 212 0.54 -9.81 -12.85
CA SER A 212 1.96 -9.85 -13.24
C SER A 212 2.36 -11.17 -13.90
N VAL A 213 1.71 -12.29 -13.55
CA VAL A 213 2.02 -13.61 -14.12
C VAL A 213 1.56 -13.63 -15.57
N ASP A 214 0.33 -13.22 -15.82
CA ASP A 214 -0.27 -13.18 -17.15
C ASP A 214 0.45 -12.17 -18.06
N LEU A 215 0.87 -11.01 -17.53
CA LEU A 215 1.65 -10.04 -18.30
C LEU A 215 3.03 -10.58 -18.69
N VAL A 216 3.77 -11.22 -17.77
CA VAL A 216 5.08 -11.83 -18.09
C VAL A 216 4.94 -12.97 -19.09
N LYS A 217 3.91 -13.83 -18.93
CA LYS A 217 3.60 -14.87 -19.92
C LYS A 217 3.27 -14.25 -21.27
N SER A 218 2.42 -13.24 -21.32
CA SER A 218 2.03 -12.56 -22.56
C SER A 218 3.21 -11.89 -23.26
N ALA A 219 4.09 -11.22 -22.50
CA ALA A 219 5.28 -10.54 -23.00
C ALA A 219 6.22 -11.52 -23.73
N THR A 220 6.53 -12.65 -23.09
CA THR A 220 7.42 -13.68 -23.65
C THR A 220 6.74 -14.51 -24.73
N TYR A 221 5.44 -14.80 -24.62
CA TYR A 221 4.68 -15.49 -25.65
C TYR A 221 4.61 -14.68 -26.95
N LYS A 222 4.36 -13.37 -26.86
CA LYS A 222 4.25 -12.50 -28.04
C LYS A 222 5.60 -12.16 -28.66
N SER A 223 6.59 -11.84 -27.83
CA SER A 223 7.88 -11.31 -28.30
C SER A 223 8.93 -12.40 -28.53
N GLY A 224 8.76 -13.58 -27.91
CA GLY A 224 9.82 -14.56 -27.67
C GLY A 224 10.87 -14.01 -26.69
N GLY A 225 11.57 -14.89 -26.00
CA GLY A 225 12.65 -14.51 -25.09
C GLY A 225 12.46 -15.01 -23.66
N ILE A 226 13.50 -14.80 -22.89
CA ILE A 226 13.59 -15.08 -21.46
C ILE A 226 13.18 -13.80 -20.72
N TYR A 227 12.41 -13.92 -19.64
CA TYR A 227 12.00 -12.79 -18.82
C TYR A 227 12.24 -13.10 -17.34
N LEU A 228 13.11 -12.31 -16.71
CA LEU A 228 13.35 -12.33 -15.27
C LEU A 228 12.53 -11.23 -14.63
N PHE A 229 11.78 -11.57 -13.60
CA PHE A 229 11.05 -10.62 -12.77
C PHE A 229 11.57 -10.75 -11.33
N ALA A 230 12.07 -9.65 -10.78
CA ALA A 230 12.51 -9.52 -9.39
C ALA A 230 11.59 -8.54 -8.66
N ASN A 231 11.22 -8.84 -7.43
CA ASN A 231 10.36 -7.95 -6.64
C ASN A 231 10.76 -7.97 -5.17
N GLN A 232 10.55 -6.85 -4.49
CA GLN A 232 10.74 -6.75 -3.05
C GLN A 232 9.76 -7.70 -2.33
N ILE A 233 10.12 -8.19 -1.15
CA ILE A 233 9.25 -9.04 -0.31
C ILE A 233 9.26 -8.53 1.12
N GLY A 234 8.12 -8.44 1.81
CA GLY A 234 8.06 -7.91 3.17
C GLY A 234 7.48 -6.50 3.27
N CYS A 235 7.37 -6.00 4.50
CA CYS A 235 7.15 -4.57 4.75
C CYS A 235 8.46 -3.82 4.46
N ASP A 236 8.47 -2.52 4.17
CA ASP A 236 9.73 -1.77 4.07
C ASP A 236 9.72 -0.44 4.84
N GLY A 237 8.76 -0.28 5.74
CA GLY A 237 8.65 0.91 6.60
C GLY A 237 7.28 1.59 6.55
N ASP A 238 6.32 1.08 5.77
CA ASP A 238 4.98 1.66 5.70
C ASP A 238 3.84 0.61 5.73
N ARG A 239 2.66 1.00 5.25
CA ARG A 239 1.45 0.18 5.28
C ARG A 239 1.45 -0.97 4.26
N LEU A 240 2.35 -0.92 3.28
CA LEU A 240 2.41 -1.85 2.19
C LEU A 240 3.20 -3.09 2.61
N TYR A 241 2.83 -4.20 2.00
CA TYR A 241 3.62 -5.41 2.01
C TYR A 241 3.94 -5.73 0.55
N PHE A 242 5.22 -5.79 0.21
CA PHE A 242 5.67 -6.24 -1.09
C PHE A 242 5.64 -7.76 -1.08
N ASP A 243 5.03 -8.37 -2.10
CA ASP A 243 4.68 -9.78 -2.05
C ASP A 243 5.58 -10.65 -2.92
N GLY A 244 6.81 -10.23 -3.20
CA GLY A 244 7.78 -11.05 -3.93
C GLY A 244 7.21 -11.53 -5.26
N ARG A 245 7.01 -12.85 -5.40
CA ARG A 245 6.60 -13.50 -6.67
C ARG A 245 7.61 -13.23 -7.79
N SER A 246 8.89 -13.20 -7.42
CA SER A 246 9.97 -13.28 -8.39
C SER A 246 9.75 -14.52 -9.26
N LYS A 247 10.07 -14.40 -10.54
CA LYS A 247 9.75 -15.45 -11.52
C LYS A 247 10.67 -15.39 -12.72
N ILE A 248 10.84 -16.54 -13.36
CA ILE A 248 11.57 -16.67 -14.62
C ILE A 248 10.62 -17.31 -15.61
N ALA A 249 10.52 -16.71 -16.79
CA ALA A 249 9.67 -17.19 -17.88
C ALA A 249 10.45 -17.27 -19.19
N ILE A 250 10.02 -18.14 -20.09
CA ILE A 250 10.57 -18.26 -21.44
C ILE A 250 9.45 -18.59 -22.42
N ASN A 251 9.34 -17.81 -23.52
CA ASN A 251 8.43 -18.07 -24.64
C ASN A 251 6.95 -18.37 -24.27
N GLY A 252 6.45 -17.83 -23.14
CA GLY A 252 5.08 -18.02 -22.65
C GLY A 252 4.94 -18.97 -21.45
N ASP A 253 5.99 -19.72 -21.13
CA ASP A 253 6.02 -20.67 -20.02
C ASP A 253 6.71 -20.08 -18.78
N ILE A 254 6.18 -20.39 -17.60
CA ILE A 254 6.86 -20.09 -16.33
C ILE A 254 7.78 -21.25 -15.99
N ILE A 255 9.00 -20.94 -15.59
CA ILE A 255 10.05 -21.92 -15.27
C ILE A 255 10.37 -21.93 -13.78
N ALA A 256 10.32 -20.77 -13.13
CA ALA A 256 10.57 -20.64 -11.70
C ALA A 256 9.56 -19.68 -11.07
N GLN A 257 9.10 -20.03 -9.87
CA GLN A 257 8.16 -19.26 -9.06
C GLN A 257 8.75 -19.09 -7.65
N GLY A 258 8.89 -17.84 -7.21
CA GLY A 258 9.24 -17.48 -5.83
C GLY A 258 8.02 -17.41 -4.92
N LYS A 259 8.27 -17.42 -3.61
CA LYS A 259 7.21 -17.28 -2.60
C LYS A 259 6.51 -15.93 -2.72
N GLN A 260 5.22 -15.91 -2.42
CA GLN A 260 4.45 -14.66 -2.31
C GLN A 260 4.59 -14.03 -0.92
N PHE A 261 4.62 -14.88 0.11
CA PHE A 261 4.77 -14.49 1.51
C PHE A 261 5.84 -15.34 2.16
N SER A 262 6.80 -14.72 2.83
CA SER A 262 7.92 -15.41 3.45
C SER A 262 8.51 -14.55 4.57
N LEU A 263 9.07 -15.19 5.61
CA LEU A 263 9.86 -14.50 6.63
C LEU A 263 11.34 -14.39 6.23
N ASN A 264 11.77 -15.11 5.19
CA ASN A 264 13.15 -15.09 4.70
C ASN A 264 13.50 -13.69 4.20
N GLU A 265 14.67 -13.17 4.59
CA GLU A 265 15.14 -11.87 4.11
C GLU A 265 15.65 -11.91 2.66
N VAL A 266 16.05 -13.09 2.18
CA VAL A 266 16.60 -13.32 0.84
C VAL A 266 16.00 -14.60 0.25
N GLU A 267 15.47 -14.51 -0.97
CA GLU A 267 15.07 -15.65 -1.78
C GLU A 267 15.66 -15.50 -3.19
N VAL A 268 16.44 -16.49 -3.65
CA VAL A 268 17.07 -16.50 -4.98
C VAL A 268 16.55 -17.65 -5.82
N LEU A 269 15.98 -17.31 -6.99
CA LEU A 269 15.56 -18.25 -8.03
C LEU A 269 16.59 -18.29 -9.14
N THR A 270 16.90 -19.49 -9.61
CA THR A 270 17.79 -19.71 -10.76
C THR A 270 17.15 -20.62 -11.78
N ALA A 271 17.45 -20.40 -13.06
CA ALA A 271 17.06 -21.31 -14.13
C ALA A 271 18.20 -21.43 -15.15
N THR A 272 18.38 -22.65 -15.67
CA THR A 272 19.23 -22.93 -16.83
C THR A 272 18.36 -22.93 -18.09
N LEU A 273 18.66 -22.02 -19.02
CA LEU A 273 17.83 -21.76 -20.20
C LEU A 273 18.68 -21.82 -21.47
N ASP A 274 18.15 -22.43 -22.54
CA ASP A 274 18.85 -22.47 -23.84
C ASP A 274 18.43 -21.26 -24.70
N LEU A 275 19.41 -20.44 -25.09
CA LEU A 275 19.21 -19.30 -25.98
C LEU A 275 18.73 -19.73 -27.38
N GLU A 276 19.03 -20.96 -27.81
CA GLU A 276 18.54 -21.48 -29.08
C GLU A 276 17.03 -21.72 -29.08
N ASP A 277 16.41 -21.98 -27.92
CA ASP A 277 14.95 -22.06 -27.82
C ASP A 277 14.31 -20.70 -28.11
N VAL A 278 14.94 -19.61 -27.65
CA VAL A 278 14.52 -18.23 -27.98
C VAL A 278 14.73 -17.94 -29.46
N ARG A 279 15.91 -18.26 -30.00
CA ARG A 279 16.26 -17.98 -31.41
C ARG A 279 15.34 -18.75 -32.37
N GLY A 280 15.14 -20.03 -32.10
CA GLY A 280 14.21 -20.89 -32.83
C GLY A 280 12.77 -20.36 -32.75
N TYR A 281 12.29 -20.07 -31.53
CA TYR A 281 10.94 -19.55 -31.30
C TYR A 281 10.70 -18.21 -32.02
N LYS A 282 11.65 -17.28 -31.98
CA LYS A 282 11.53 -16.00 -32.69
C LYS A 282 11.56 -16.18 -34.20
N ASN A 283 12.39 -17.09 -34.72
CA ASN A 283 12.56 -17.30 -36.15
C ASN A 283 11.37 -18.03 -36.80
N GLN A 284 10.64 -18.87 -36.06
CA GLN A 284 9.40 -19.49 -36.58
C GLN A 284 8.28 -18.45 -36.79
N ILE A 285 8.25 -17.37 -36.02
CA ILE A 285 7.22 -16.31 -36.13
C ILE A 285 7.62 -15.30 -37.21
N LYS A 286 7.33 -15.62 -38.48
CA LYS A 286 7.80 -14.79 -39.63
C LYS A 286 7.24 -13.38 -39.67
N SER A 287 6.00 -13.15 -39.24
CA SER A 287 5.42 -11.81 -39.14
C SER A 287 6.23 -10.92 -38.19
N ARG A 288 6.67 -11.47 -37.05
CA ARG A 288 7.59 -10.81 -36.11
C ARG A 288 8.93 -10.48 -36.75
N CYS A 289 9.52 -11.43 -37.48
CA CYS A 289 10.80 -11.20 -38.19
C CYS A 289 10.71 -10.06 -39.21
N GLN A 290 9.58 -9.92 -39.92
CA GLN A 290 9.36 -8.78 -40.82
C GLN A 290 9.34 -7.44 -40.07
N SER A 291 8.66 -7.38 -38.92
CA SER A 291 8.66 -6.18 -38.07
C SER A 291 10.05 -5.89 -37.46
N ALA A 292 10.81 -6.93 -37.11
CA ALA A 292 12.16 -6.80 -36.57
C ALA A 292 13.14 -6.22 -37.62
N ALA A 293 13.00 -6.60 -38.89
CA ALA A 293 13.87 -6.13 -39.97
C ALA A 293 13.80 -4.62 -40.23
N THR A 294 12.72 -3.95 -39.81
CA THR A 294 12.51 -2.51 -40.00
C THR A 294 12.56 -1.72 -38.69
N CYS A 295 12.85 -2.39 -37.56
CA CYS A 295 12.84 -1.73 -36.26
C CYS A 295 14.04 -0.78 -36.08
N LYS A 296 13.86 0.25 -35.25
CA LYS A 296 14.94 1.18 -34.90
C LYS A 296 15.86 0.53 -33.87
N ALA A 297 17.16 0.54 -34.17
CA ALA A 297 18.16 -0.06 -33.32
C ALA A 297 18.27 0.60 -31.94
N PHE A 298 18.54 -0.21 -30.91
CA PHE A 298 18.94 0.31 -29.61
C PHE A 298 20.45 0.61 -29.56
N PRO A 299 20.88 1.63 -28.80
CA PRO A 299 22.28 1.75 -28.39
C PRO A 299 22.72 0.47 -27.67
N ARG A 300 23.85 -0.11 -28.09
CA ARG A 300 24.38 -1.36 -27.53
C ARG A 300 25.67 -1.10 -26.76
N VAL A 301 25.65 -1.41 -25.47
CA VAL A 301 26.87 -1.45 -24.65
C VAL A 301 27.51 -2.80 -24.85
N LYS A 302 28.69 -2.83 -25.47
CA LYS A 302 29.45 -4.06 -25.69
C LYS A 302 30.12 -4.50 -24.39
N VAL A 303 29.93 -5.76 -24.01
CA VAL A 303 30.47 -6.35 -22.79
C VAL A 303 31.29 -7.57 -23.17
N ASP A 304 32.58 -7.55 -22.82
CA ASP A 304 33.50 -8.66 -23.07
C ASP A 304 33.31 -9.75 -21.99
N PHE A 305 32.20 -10.46 -22.10
CA PHE A 305 31.77 -11.49 -21.15
C PHE A 305 30.82 -12.47 -21.85
N SER A 306 30.87 -13.75 -21.48
CA SER A 306 29.91 -14.77 -21.92
C SER A 306 28.98 -15.09 -20.76
N LEU A 307 27.67 -15.13 -20.98
CA LEU A 307 26.72 -15.60 -19.98
C LEU A 307 26.69 -17.13 -19.89
N SER A 308 26.93 -17.83 -21.00
CA SER A 308 27.06 -19.29 -21.01
C SER A 308 28.41 -19.73 -20.49
N HIS A 309 28.44 -20.89 -19.83
CA HIS A 309 29.69 -21.57 -19.47
C HIS A 309 30.22 -22.40 -20.65
N GLU A 310 31.51 -22.72 -20.67
CA GLU A 310 32.11 -23.57 -21.71
C GLU A 310 31.53 -25.00 -21.70
N ASP A 311 31.15 -25.49 -20.52
CA ASP A 311 30.56 -26.82 -20.30
C ASP A 311 29.03 -26.83 -20.39
N ASP A 312 28.42 -25.89 -21.12
CA ASP A 312 26.96 -25.68 -21.13
C ASP A 312 26.15 -26.92 -21.55
N PHE A 313 26.75 -27.81 -22.33
CA PHE A 313 26.15 -29.05 -22.78
C PHE A 313 25.71 -29.96 -21.63
N PHE A 314 26.41 -29.91 -20.48
CA PHE A 314 26.17 -30.80 -19.34
C PHE A 314 25.10 -30.28 -18.37
N PHE A 315 24.64 -29.04 -18.50
CA PHE A 315 23.56 -28.56 -17.63
C PHE A 315 22.19 -29.07 -18.07
N PRO A 316 21.32 -29.50 -17.15
CA PRO A 316 19.94 -29.84 -17.48
C PRO A 316 19.20 -28.59 -17.97
N VAL A 317 18.34 -28.78 -18.97
CA VAL A 317 17.45 -27.73 -19.46
C VAL A 317 16.25 -27.62 -18.52
N TYR A 318 15.61 -26.44 -18.52
CA TYR A 318 14.42 -26.15 -17.76
C TYR A 318 13.23 -27.06 -18.11
N GLU A 319 12.29 -27.17 -17.16
CA GLU A 319 10.96 -27.75 -17.37
C GLU A 319 9.90 -26.70 -16.99
N PRO A 320 8.87 -26.47 -17.83
CA PRO A 320 7.76 -25.58 -17.49
C PRO A 320 7.02 -26.02 -16.21
N ILE A 321 6.59 -25.04 -15.43
CA ILE A 321 5.75 -25.25 -14.24
C ILE A 321 4.40 -24.54 -14.39
N GLU A 322 3.38 -25.11 -13.76
CA GLU A 322 2.11 -24.42 -13.55
C GLU A 322 2.22 -23.49 -12.34
N TRP A 323 1.78 -22.24 -12.50
CA TRP A 323 1.78 -21.28 -11.41
C TRP A 323 0.75 -21.67 -10.34
N LYS A 324 1.20 -21.83 -9.10
CA LYS A 324 0.32 -22.12 -7.96
C LYS A 324 -0.10 -20.82 -7.29
N TYR A 325 -1.40 -20.56 -7.27
CA TYR A 325 -1.99 -19.41 -6.58
C TYR A 325 -2.47 -19.79 -5.18
N HIS A 326 -2.37 -18.84 -4.25
CA HIS A 326 -3.03 -18.92 -2.96
C HIS A 326 -4.53 -18.64 -3.09
N THR A 327 -5.35 -19.25 -2.24
CA THR A 327 -6.75 -18.81 -2.11
C THR A 327 -6.79 -17.44 -1.40
N PRO A 328 -7.89 -16.68 -1.52
CA PRO A 328 -8.00 -15.39 -0.81
C PRO A 328 -7.82 -15.51 0.71
N GLU A 329 -8.31 -16.58 1.31
CA GLU A 329 -8.17 -16.85 2.74
C GLU A 329 -6.72 -17.16 3.13
N GLU A 330 -5.97 -17.86 2.26
CA GLU A 330 -4.54 -18.08 2.44
C GLU A 330 -3.74 -16.78 2.30
N GLU A 331 -4.06 -15.93 1.32
CA GLU A 331 -3.45 -14.60 1.19
C GLU A 331 -3.68 -13.75 2.46
N ILE A 332 -4.88 -13.82 3.06
CA ILE A 332 -5.21 -13.13 4.33
C ILE A 332 -4.47 -13.77 5.52
N ALA A 333 -4.29 -15.09 5.53
CA ALA A 333 -3.57 -15.78 6.59
C ALA A 333 -2.06 -15.47 6.58
N LEU A 334 -1.49 -15.22 5.40
CA LEU A 334 -0.04 -15.11 5.20
C LEU A 334 0.44 -13.65 5.10
N GLY A 335 -0.17 -12.82 4.25
CA GLY A 335 0.31 -11.46 3.97
C GLY A 335 0.32 -10.54 5.20
N PRO A 336 -0.84 -10.29 5.82
CA PRO A 336 -0.91 -9.55 7.08
C PRO A 336 -0.05 -10.15 8.21
N ALA A 337 0.17 -11.46 8.23
CA ALA A 337 0.99 -12.13 9.24
C ALA A 337 2.49 -11.83 9.05
N CYS A 338 3.00 -11.95 7.83
CA CYS A 338 4.37 -11.56 7.50
C CYS A 338 4.60 -10.05 7.72
N TRP A 339 3.60 -9.23 7.39
CA TRP A 339 3.63 -7.78 7.63
C TRP A 339 3.74 -7.44 9.12
N LEU A 340 2.95 -8.10 9.98
CA LEU A 340 3.10 -7.94 11.43
C LEU A 340 4.49 -8.39 11.90
N TRP A 341 4.99 -9.54 11.45
CA TRP A 341 6.35 -9.97 11.82
C TRP A 341 7.42 -8.91 11.53
N ASP A 342 7.40 -8.33 10.33
CA ASP A 342 8.33 -7.27 9.95
C ASP A 342 8.17 -6.01 10.80
N TYR A 343 6.94 -5.60 11.09
CA TYR A 343 6.69 -4.47 12.00
C TYR A 343 7.22 -4.75 13.42
N LEU A 344 7.01 -5.95 13.93
CA LEU A 344 7.42 -6.31 15.28
C LEU A 344 8.95 -6.28 15.41
N ARG A 345 9.65 -7.00 14.53
CA ARG A 345 11.12 -7.11 14.59
C ARG A 345 11.84 -5.80 14.31
N ARG A 346 11.27 -4.92 13.49
CA ARG A 346 11.88 -3.62 13.12
C ARG A 346 11.53 -2.48 14.06
N SER A 347 10.36 -2.51 14.71
CA SER A 347 9.98 -1.47 15.67
C SER A 347 10.72 -1.57 17.01
N GLY A 348 11.34 -2.72 17.31
CA GLY A 348 11.93 -2.99 18.62
C GLY A 348 10.90 -3.21 19.73
N SER A 349 9.61 -3.41 19.38
CA SER A 349 8.55 -3.66 20.35
C SER A 349 8.62 -5.10 20.92
N GLY A 350 8.11 -5.29 22.13
CA GLY A 350 8.12 -6.59 22.82
C GLY A 350 6.93 -7.49 22.51
N GLY A 351 6.02 -7.04 21.64
CA GLY A 351 4.83 -7.78 21.24
C GLY A 351 3.65 -6.89 20.83
N TYR A 352 2.46 -7.46 20.87
CA TYR A 352 1.19 -6.84 20.53
C TYR A 352 0.21 -6.80 21.71
N PHE A 353 -0.63 -5.77 21.72
CA PHE A 353 -1.80 -5.65 22.57
C PHE A 353 -3.07 -5.55 21.72
N LEU A 354 -4.03 -6.44 21.91
CA LEU A 354 -5.30 -6.42 21.19
C LEU A 354 -6.51 -6.34 22.15
N PRO A 355 -7.34 -5.29 22.04
CA PRO A 355 -8.68 -5.30 22.61
C PRO A 355 -9.53 -6.39 21.94
N LEU A 356 -9.74 -7.52 22.62
CA LEU A 356 -10.43 -8.68 22.08
C LEU A 356 -11.89 -8.67 22.52
N SER A 357 -12.81 -8.38 21.60
CA SER A 357 -14.24 -8.21 21.91
C SER A 357 -15.05 -9.52 21.86
N GLY A 358 -14.50 -10.60 21.31
CA GLY A 358 -15.27 -11.83 21.04
C GLY A 358 -16.20 -11.72 19.81
N GLY A 359 -16.00 -10.70 18.97
CA GLY A 359 -16.61 -10.54 17.65
C GLY A 359 -15.67 -10.96 16.52
N ILE A 360 -16.19 -10.99 15.29
CA ILE A 360 -15.48 -11.51 14.10
C ILE A 360 -14.16 -10.77 13.83
N ASP A 361 -14.13 -9.44 13.95
CA ASP A 361 -13.01 -8.63 13.45
C ASP A 361 -11.80 -8.70 14.38
N SER A 362 -12.02 -8.52 15.69
CA SER A 362 -10.97 -8.69 16.69
C SER A 362 -10.47 -10.15 16.72
N SER A 363 -11.36 -11.13 16.50
CA SER A 363 -10.98 -12.54 16.36
C SER A 363 -10.15 -12.80 15.11
N SER A 364 -10.45 -12.14 13.99
CA SER A 364 -9.67 -12.23 12.75
C SER A 364 -8.27 -11.66 12.95
N THR A 365 -8.16 -10.52 13.64
CA THR A 365 -6.88 -9.92 14.03
C THR A 365 -6.07 -10.87 14.89
N ALA A 366 -6.69 -11.52 15.88
CA ALA A 366 -6.05 -12.53 16.71
C ALA A 366 -5.58 -13.76 15.90
N CYS A 367 -6.35 -14.22 14.92
CA CYS A 367 -5.98 -15.32 14.03
C CYS A 367 -4.78 -14.97 13.14
N ILE A 368 -4.65 -13.71 12.70
CA ILE A 368 -3.47 -13.24 11.95
C ILE A 368 -2.21 -13.28 12.83
N VAL A 369 -2.29 -12.82 14.08
CA VAL A 369 -1.16 -12.91 15.03
C VAL A 369 -0.82 -14.37 15.34
N ALA A 370 -1.82 -15.24 15.44
CA ALA A 370 -1.59 -16.68 15.58
C ALA A 370 -0.86 -17.25 14.36
N SER A 371 -1.33 -16.93 13.14
CA SER A 371 -0.69 -17.32 11.88
C SER A 371 0.77 -16.86 11.81
N MET A 372 1.06 -15.62 12.24
CA MET A 372 2.43 -15.12 12.37
C MET A 372 3.28 -16.00 13.30
N CYS A 373 2.75 -16.41 14.45
CA CYS A 373 3.46 -17.30 15.37
C CYS A 373 3.72 -18.68 14.75
N HIS A 374 2.77 -19.22 13.98
CA HIS A 374 2.97 -20.46 13.23
C HIS A 374 4.10 -20.33 12.21
N LEU A 375 4.12 -19.25 11.42
CA LEU A 375 5.17 -18.98 10.43
C LEU A 375 6.55 -18.82 11.06
N VAL A 376 6.65 -18.17 12.22
CA VAL A 376 7.92 -18.02 12.95
C VAL A 376 8.43 -19.38 13.43
N CYS A 377 7.56 -20.21 14.01
CA CYS A 377 7.94 -21.57 14.41
C CYS A 377 8.38 -22.42 13.21
N GLU A 378 7.64 -22.36 12.10
CA GLU A 378 7.98 -23.08 10.86
C GLU A 378 9.34 -22.65 10.32
N ALA A 379 9.60 -21.34 10.19
CA ALA A 379 10.88 -20.82 9.71
C ALA A 379 12.06 -21.23 10.62
N VAL A 380 11.88 -21.22 11.95
CA VAL A 380 12.91 -21.69 12.89
C VAL A 380 13.16 -23.19 12.75
N LEU A 381 12.12 -23.99 12.56
CA LEU A 381 12.24 -25.44 12.31
C LEU A 381 12.93 -25.74 10.98
N GLU A 382 12.72 -24.91 9.96
CA GLU A 382 13.42 -24.95 8.67
C GLU A 382 14.87 -24.46 8.74
N GLY A 383 15.30 -23.93 9.89
CA GLY A 383 16.68 -23.51 10.14
C GLY A 383 16.98 -22.04 9.83
N ASP A 384 15.96 -21.18 9.74
CA ASP A 384 16.17 -19.73 9.57
C ASP A 384 16.77 -19.10 10.84
N SER A 385 18.09 -18.91 10.79
CA SER A 385 18.86 -18.33 11.88
C SER A 385 18.50 -16.88 12.19
N LYS A 386 18.02 -16.12 11.19
CA LYS A 386 17.68 -14.71 11.37
C LYS A 386 16.35 -14.57 12.10
N VAL A 387 15.34 -15.34 11.70
CA VAL A 387 14.06 -15.40 12.39
C VAL A 387 14.24 -15.85 13.84
N LEU A 388 15.13 -16.83 14.09
CA LEU A 388 15.47 -17.25 15.45
C LEU A 388 16.13 -16.12 16.27
N GLU A 389 17.09 -15.41 15.69
CA GLU A 389 17.74 -14.27 16.33
C GLU A 389 16.73 -13.18 16.72
N ASP A 390 15.84 -12.83 15.79
CA ASP A 390 14.83 -11.79 16.00
C ASP A 390 13.77 -12.25 17.03
N ALA A 391 13.35 -13.52 17.01
CA ALA A 391 12.44 -14.07 18.02
C ALA A 391 13.06 -14.00 19.44
N ARG A 392 14.35 -14.30 19.59
CA ARG A 392 15.08 -14.17 20.86
C ARG A 392 15.16 -12.72 21.33
N LYS A 393 15.43 -11.78 20.42
CA LYS A 393 15.45 -10.34 20.72
C LYS A 393 14.09 -9.83 21.20
N ILE A 394 13.01 -10.14 20.46
CA ILE A 394 11.64 -9.72 20.79
C ILE A 394 11.20 -10.31 22.15
N THR A 395 11.50 -11.59 22.38
CA THR A 395 11.11 -12.26 23.63
C THR A 395 11.98 -11.83 24.82
N GLY A 396 13.18 -11.31 24.57
CA GLY A 396 14.17 -10.97 25.59
C GLY A 396 14.84 -12.19 26.21
N ASP A 397 14.78 -13.34 25.53
CA ASP A 397 15.30 -14.62 26.01
C ASP A 397 16.29 -15.20 24.97
N PRO A 398 17.61 -15.11 25.21
CA PRO A 398 18.62 -15.55 24.26
C PRO A 398 18.66 -17.08 24.05
N ASN A 399 18.06 -17.85 24.96
CA ASN A 399 18.03 -19.32 24.87
C ASN A 399 16.73 -19.84 24.28
N TYR A 400 15.74 -18.97 24.04
CA TYR A 400 14.45 -19.37 23.51
C TYR A 400 14.57 -19.92 22.09
N ILE A 401 13.81 -20.98 21.82
CA ILE A 401 13.65 -21.59 20.50
C ILE A 401 12.15 -21.79 20.30
N PRO A 402 11.48 -21.01 19.44
CA PRO A 402 10.04 -21.09 19.27
C PRO A 402 9.65 -22.36 18.50
N THR A 403 9.25 -23.42 19.21
CA THR A 403 8.74 -24.66 18.60
C THR A 403 7.22 -24.82 18.73
N ASP A 404 6.60 -24.17 19.72
CA ASP A 404 5.15 -24.15 19.92
C ASP A 404 4.60 -22.73 19.62
N PRO A 405 3.74 -22.58 18.60
CA PRO A 405 3.09 -21.31 18.29
C PRO A 405 2.32 -20.71 19.46
N LYS A 406 1.75 -21.52 20.36
CA LYS A 406 1.02 -21.03 21.54
C LYS A 406 1.94 -20.43 22.57
N GLU A 407 3.09 -21.05 22.79
CA GLU A 407 4.11 -20.51 23.70
C GLU A 407 4.63 -19.17 23.17
N LEU A 408 4.94 -19.10 21.87
CA LEU A 408 5.35 -17.86 21.23
C LEU A 408 4.28 -16.78 21.38
N ALA A 409 3.01 -17.09 21.07
CA ALA A 409 1.89 -16.19 21.25
C ALA A 409 1.77 -15.71 22.71
N ASN A 410 1.98 -16.56 23.71
CA ASN A 410 1.94 -16.15 25.11
C ASN A 410 2.98 -15.07 25.44
N ARG A 411 4.18 -15.18 24.85
CA ARG A 411 5.28 -14.24 25.05
C ARG A 411 5.06 -12.93 24.30
N VAL A 412 4.53 -12.96 23.08
CA VAL A 412 4.49 -11.77 22.20
C VAL A 412 3.08 -11.19 22.00
N PHE A 413 2.03 -11.81 22.51
CA PHE A 413 0.66 -11.38 22.25
C PHE A 413 -0.18 -11.31 23.53
N THR A 414 -0.60 -10.10 23.88
CA THR A 414 -1.50 -9.83 25.00
C THR A 414 -2.88 -9.47 24.45
N THR A 415 -3.91 -10.17 24.89
CA THR A 415 -5.30 -9.87 24.53
C THR A 415 -6.05 -9.36 25.76
N CYS A 416 -6.99 -8.44 25.58
CA CYS A 416 -7.77 -7.90 26.71
C CYS A 416 -9.25 -7.75 26.36
N TYR A 417 -10.11 -8.41 27.14
CA TYR A 417 -11.55 -8.18 27.11
C TYR A 417 -11.93 -7.10 28.12
N MET A 418 -12.56 -6.02 27.64
CA MET A 418 -12.90 -4.83 28.44
C MET A 418 -14.41 -4.69 28.58
N ALA A 419 -14.95 -5.31 29.62
CA ALA A 419 -16.37 -5.43 29.90
C ALA A 419 -16.97 -4.13 30.48
N THR A 420 -18.25 -3.94 30.24
CA THR A 420 -19.14 -3.06 31.01
C THR A 420 -20.26 -3.89 31.63
N ASP A 421 -21.09 -3.28 32.48
CA ASP A 421 -22.28 -3.94 33.04
C ASP A 421 -23.35 -4.29 31.98
N HIS A 422 -23.17 -3.83 30.73
CA HIS A 422 -24.00 -4.18 29.58
C HIS A 422 -23.44 -5.36 28.76
N SER A 423 -22.21 -5.77 29.04
CA SER A 423 -21.55 -6.85 28.29
C SER A 423 -22.11 -8.22 28.68
N SER A 424 -22.31 -9.08 27.68
CA SER A 424 -22.85 -10.43 27.87
C SER A 424 -21.78 -11.39 28.40
N LYS A 425 -22.21 -12.45 29.11
CA LYS A 425 -21.29 -13.51 29.55
C LYS A 425 -20.76 -14.30 28.35
N GLU A 426 -21.54 -14.33 27.27
CA GLU A 426 -21.27 -15.05 26.04
C GLU A 426 -20.12 -14.42 25.25
N THR A 427 -20.09 -13.08 25.06
CA THR A 427 -18.96 -12.41 24.37
C THR A 427 -17.65 -12.58 25.13
N MET A 428 -17.72 -12.42 26.46
CA MET A 428 -16.60 -12.63 27.36
C MET A 428 -16.03 -14.05 27.23
N GLU A 429 -16.89 -15.08 27.33
CA GLU A 429 -16.45 -16.47 27.26
C GLU A 429 -15.89 -16.84 25.87
N ARG A 430 -16.48 -16.31 24.79
CA ARG A 430 -15.93 -16.47 23.42
C ARG A 430 -14.52 -15.91 23.32
N SER A 431 -14.28 -14.70 23.84
CA SER A 431 -12.95 -14.07 23.82
C SER A 431 -11.93 -14.87 24.63
N ARG A 432 -12.31 -15.36 25.81
CA ARG A 432 -11.47 -16.19 26.69
C ARG A 432 -11.08 -17.50 26.02
N LYS A 433 -12.05 -18.24 25.47
CA LYS A 433 -11.82 -19.52 24.79
C LYS A 433 -10.90 -19.37 23.58
N LEU A 434 -11.09 -18.31 22.78
CA LEU A 434 -10.22 -18.06 21.62
C LEU A 434 -8.79 -17.72 22.07
N ALA A 435 -8.63 -16.85 23.07
CA ALA A 435 -7.33 -16.49 23.61
C ALA A 435 -6.56 -17.70 24.16
N GLU A 436 -7.26 -18.62 24.82
CA GLU A 436 -6.72 -19.91 25.31
C GLU A 436 -6.29 -20.83 24.17
N GLN A 437 -7.09 -20.92 23.09
CA GLN A 437 -6.75 -21.74 21.92
C GLN A 437 -5.53 -21.21 21.16
N ILE A 438 -5.40 -19.88 21.04
CA ILE A 438 -4.24 -19.22 20.41
C ILE A 438 -3.02 -19.25 21.32
N GLY A 439 -3.19 -19.22 22.64
CA GLY A 439 -2.10 -19.18 23.62
C GLY A 439 -1.73 -17.76 24.09
N SER A 440 -2.47 -16.72 23.69
CA SER A 440 -2.18 -15.34 24.08
C SER A 440 -2.25 -15.11 25.60
N HIS A 441 -1.50 -14.14 26.12
CA HIS A 441 -1.67 -13.68 27.50
C HIS A 441 -2.98 -12.88 27.63
N HIS A 442 -4.02 -13.51 28.16
CA HIS A 442 -5.37 -12.94 28.20
C HIS A 442 -5.65 -12.18 29.51
N LEU A 443 -6.15 -10.96 29.37
CA LEU A 443 -6.60 -10.10 30.45
C LEU A 443 -8.11 -9.89 30.35
N GLN A 444 -8.75 -9.75 31.50
CA GLN A 444 -10.16 -9.41 31.59
C GLN A 444 -10.35 -8.30 32.62
N ILE A 445 -10.96 -7.19 32.21
CA ILE A 445 -11.18 -6.02 33.07
C ILE A 445 -12.61 -5.51 32.95
N LYS A 446 -13.10 -4.85 33.99
CA LYS A 446 -14.33 -4.05 33.96
C LYS A 446 -13.98 -2.56 33.90
N ILE A 447 -14.68 -1.80 33.06
CA ILE A 447 -14.41 -0.37 32.85
C ILE A 447 -15.45 0.55 33.51
N ASP A 448 -16.50 -0.01 34.11
CA ASP A 448 -17.63 0.75 34.67
C ASP A 448 -17.20 1.80 35.70
N THR A 449 -16.20 1.50 36.53
CA THR A 449 -15.64 2.46 37.49
C THR A 449 -15.05 3.70 36.79
N ALA A 450 -14.34 3.51 35.68
CA ALA A 450 -13.78 4.62 34.91
C ALA A 450 -14.88 5.41 34.19
N VAL A 451 -15.87 4.70 33.62
CA VAL A 451 -17.04 5.33 32.98
C VAL A 451 -17.81 6.18 33.98
N ALA A 452 -18.14 5.63 35.16
CA ALA A 452 -18.85 6.32 36.22
C ALA A 452 -18.08 7.55 36.72
N ALA A 453 -16.76 7.46 36.86
CA ALA A 453 -15.92 8.59 37.25
C ALA A 453 -16.00 9.74 36.24
N VAL A 454 -15.88 9.45 34.93
CA VAL A 454 -15.96 10.48 33.88
C VAL A 454 -17.36 11.10 33.81
N LEU A 455 -18.41 10.29 33.89
CA LEU A 455 -19.79 10.79 33.92
C LEU A 455 -20.06 11.61 35.19
N GLY A 456 -19.50 11.21 36.33
CA GLY A 456 -19.57 11.94 37.59
C GLY A 456 -18.98 13.35 37.47
N ILE A 457 -17.83 13.48 36.78
CA ILE A 457 -17.23 14.80 36.49
C ILE A 457 -18.18 15.64 35.62
N PHE A 458 -18.74 15.07 34.55
CA PHE A 458 -19.69 15.80 33.70
C PHE A 458 -20.92 16.26 34.48
N THR A 459 -21.52 15.38 35.29
CA THR A 459 -22.69 15.70 36.10
C THR A 459 -22.37 16.76 37.17
N ALA A 460 -21.21 16.70 37.81
CA ALA A 460 -20.80 17.69 38.79
C ALA A 460 -20.67 19.10 38.18
N VAL A 461 -20.20 19.20 36.93
CA VAL A 461 -20.00 20.49 36.23
C VAL A 461 -21.30 21.00 35.60
N MET A 462 -22.05 20.13 34.93
CA MET A 462 -23.21 20.53 34.11
C MET A 462 -24.55 20.45 34.85
N GLY A 463 -24.60 19.78 36.01
CA GLY A 463 -25.84 19.54 36.76
C GLY A 463 -26.84 18.59 36.07
N LEU A 464 -26.44 17.92 34.99
CA LEU A 464 -27.28 17.02 34.20
C LEU A 464 -26.70 15.61 34.18
N VAL A 465 -27.57 14.61 34.18
CA VAL A 465 -27.20 13.19 34.10
C VAL A 465 -27.64 12.65 32.74
N PRO A 466 -26.70 12.37 31.81
CA PRO A 466 -27.05 11.78 30.52
C PRO A 466 -27.62 10.36 30.71
N ARG A 467 -28.59 10.00 29.88
CA ARG A 467 -29.24 8.68 29.94
C ARG A 467 -29.11 7.92 28.63
N PHE A 468 -29.07 6.59 28.71
CA PHE A 468 -29.27 5.74 27.54
C PHE A 468 -30.69 5.89 27.00
N LYS A 469 -30.87 5.62 25.70
CA LYS A 469 -32.18 5.63 25.05
C LYS A 469 -33.17 4.70 25.74
N ALA A 470 -32.70 3.52 26.18
CA ALA A 470 -33.50 2.56 26.94
C ALA A 470 -34.00 3.08 28.30
N HIS A 471 -33.40 4.15 28.81
CA HIS A 471 -33.79 4.82 30.06
C HIS A 471 -34.36 6.22 29.82
N GLY A 472 -34.86 6.48 28.60
CA GLY A 472 -35.53 7.73 28.23
C GLY A 472 -34.60 8.88 27.82
N GLY A 473 -33.32 8.61 27.56
CA GLY A 473 -32.39 9.61 27.04
C GLY A 473 -32.60 9.93 25.56
N SER A 474 -32.17 11.12 25.14
CA SER A 474 -32.19 11.52 23.72
C SER A 474 -31.17 10.72 22.89
N LEU A 475 -31.31 10.76 21.55
CA LEU A 475 -30.33 10.14 20.63
C LEU A 475 -28.91 10.69 20.87
N ARG A 476 -28.78 11.98 21.19
CA ARG A 476 -27.50 12.62 21.46
C ARG A 476 -26.85 12.05 22.72
N GLU A 477 -27.61 11.93 23.81
CA GLU A 477 -27.12 11.36 25.06
C GLU A 477 -26.70 9.91 24.88
N ASN A 478 -27.54 9.13 24.20
CA ASN A 478 -27.28 7.71 23.93
C ASN A 478 -25.96 7.50 23.18
N VAL A 479 -25.74 8.25 22.09
CA VAL A 479 -24.48 8.20 21.33
C VAL A 479 -23.30 8.68 22.17
N ALA A 480 -23.46 9.72 22.99
CA ALA A 480 -22.39 10.18 23.87
C ALA A 480 -21.98 9.12 24.91
N MET A 481 -22.96 8.41 25.49
CA MET A 481 -22.76 7.33 26.47
C MET A 481 -22.07 6.11 25.86
N GLN A 482 -22.39 5.75 24.61
CA GLN A 482 -21.66 4.69 23.90
C GLN A 482 -20.22 5.13 23.57
N ASN A 483 -20.06 6.36 23.07
CA ASN A 483 -18.76 6.89 22.68
C ASN A 483 -17.79 6.98 23.86
N ILE A 484 -18.25 7.33 25.06
CA ILE A 484 -17.34 7.43 26.22
C ILE A 484 -16.80 6.05 26.64
N GLN A 485 -17.65 5.02 26.62
CA GLN A 485 -17.19 3.64 26.84
C GLN A 485 -16.17 3.22 25.79
N ALA A 486 -16.44 3.51 24.51
CA ALA A 486 -15.54 3.18 23.41
C ALA A 486 -14.16 3.86 23.54
N ARG A 487 -14.12 5.14 23.90
CA ARG A 487 -12.87 5.89 24.11
C ARG A 487 -12.10 5.44 25.34
N LEU A 488 -12.78 5.11 26.44
CA LEU A 488 -12.11 4.62 27.64
C LEU A 488 -11.43 3.27 27.41
N ARG A 489 -11.99 2.40 26.55
CA ARG A 489 -11.30 1.18 26.12
C ARG A 489 -9.99 1.48 25.39
N MET A 490 -9.95 2.51 24.54
CA MET A 490 -8.71 2.96 23.89
C MET A 490 -7.68 3.45 24.92
N VAL A 491 -8.10 4.30 25.87
CA VAL A 491 -7.19 4.80 26.92
C VAL A 491 -6.58 3.64 27.71
N LEU A 492 -7.40 2.66 28.10
CA LEU A 492 -6.92 1.48 28.80
C LEU A 492 -6.03 0.60 27.91
N ALA A 493 -6.37 0.43 26.62
CA ALA A 493 -5.56 -0.35 25.69
C ALA A 493 -4.12 0.15 25.64
N TYR A 494 -3.91 1.47 25.49
CA TYR A 494 -2.58 2.05 25.48
C TYR A 494 -1.88 1.98 26.84
N LEU A 495 -2.61 2.16 27.95
CA LEU A 495 -2.03 2.02 29.29
C LEU A 495 -1.48 0.60 29.50
N PHE A 496 -2.28 -0.43 29.17
CA PHE A 496 -1.83 -1.81 29.25
C PHE A 496 -0.73 -2.12 28.23
N ALA A 497 -0.80 -1.60 27.02
CA ALA A 497 0.25 -1.80 26.02
C ALA A 497 1.62 -1.27 26.50
N GLN A 498 1.62 -0.12 27.19
CA GLN A 498 2.83 0.48 27.74
C GLN A 498 3.35 -0.24 29.00
N LEU A 499 2.46 -0.78 29.86
CA LEU A 499 2.84 -1.27 31.19
C LEU A 499 2.73 -2.78 31.40
N SER A 500 2.10 -3.55 30.50
CA SER A 500 1.88 -4.99 30.72
C SER A 500 3.18 -5.80 30.69
N LEU A 501 4.18 -5.38 29.91
CA LEU A 501 5.50 -6.02 29.93
C LEU A 501 6.28 -5.62 31.20
N TRP A 502 6.25 -4.34 31.57
CA TRP A 502 6.83 -3.84 32.82
C TRP A 502 6.28 -4.59 34.05
N ALA A 503 4.96 -4.77 34.13
CA ALA A 503 4.31 -5.51 35.23
C ALA A 503 4.73 -6.99 35.29
N ARG A 504 5.24 -7.53 34.18
CA ARG A 504 5.78 -8.90 34.07
C ARG A 504 7.31 -8.94 34.14
N GLY A 505 7.97 -7.83 34.49
CA GLY A 505 9.42 -7.74 34.59
C GLY A 505 10.16 -7.85 33.25
N ARG A 506 9.49 -7.54 32.14
CA ARG A 506 10.09 -7.56 30.78
C ARG A 506 10.27 -6.14 30.24
N PRO A 507 11.38 -5.85 29.53
CA PRO A 507 11.58 -4.56 28.88
C PRO A 507 10.67 -4.40 27.66
N GLY A 508 10.53 -3.15 27.20
CA GLY A 508 9.77 -2.80 26.00
C GLY A 508 8.28 -2.53 26.26
N GLY A 509 7.60 -2.07 25.21
CA GLY A 509 6.14 -1.89 25.16
C GLY A 509 5.51 -2.81 24.11
N LEU A 510 4.18 -2.79 24.05
CA LEU A 510 3.40 -3.53 23.05
C LEU A 510 2.83 -2.56 22.01
N LEU A 511 2.76 -2.99 20.75
CA LEU A 511 2.02 -2.27 19.71
C LEU A 511 0.53 -2.58 19.85
N VAL A 512 -0.30 -1.55 19.92
CA VAL A 512 -1.76 -1.70 19.96
C VAL A 512 -2.26 -2.05 18.57
N LEU A 513 -3.02 -3.14 18.47
CA LEU A 513 -3.66 -3.58 17.24
C LEU A 513 -5.12 -3.11 17.18
N GLY A 514 -5.48 -2.48 16.07
CA GLY A 514 -6.85 -2.14 15.72
C GLY A 514 -7.54 -3.28 14.98
N SER A 515 -8.88 -3.25 14.97
CA SER A 515 -9.69 -4.30 14.34
C SER A 515 -10.89 -3.74 13.57
N SER A 516 -10.79 -2.53 13.01
CA SER A 516 -11.82 -2.01 12.10
C SER A 516 -11.61 -2.60 10.72
N ASN A 517 -12.68 -3.06 10.05
CA ASN A 517 -12.60 -3.54 8.66
C ASN A 517 -12.82 -2.41 7.65
N VAL A 518 -12.59 -2.71 6.36
CA VAL A 518 -12.66 -1.69 5.28
C VAL A 518 -14.07 -1.15 5.07
N ASP A 519 -15.11 -1.97 5.29
CA ASP A 519 -16.50 -1.61 5.02
C ASP A 519 -17.05 -0.66 6.10
N GLU A 520 -16.73 -0.92 7.37
CA GLU A 520 -16.99 -0.01 8.49
C GLU A 520 -16.25 1.31 8.32
N SER A 521 -14.99 1.24 7.90
CA SER A 521 -14.17 2.43 7.63
C SER A 521 -14.77 3.26 6.49
N LEU A 522 -15.21 2.62 5.41
CA LEU A 522 -15.88 3.27 4.28
C LEU A 522 -17.16 3.98 4.71
N ARG A 523 -17.97 3.34 5.55
CA ARG A 523 -19.19 3.92 6.11
C ARG A 523 -18.91 4.98 7.18
N GLY A 524 -17.74 4.91 7.79
CA GLY A 524 -17.35 5.63 9.00
C GLY A 524 -18.16 5.20 10.22
N TYR A 525 -18.53 3.93 10.29
CA TYR A 525 -19.24 3.30 11.41
C TYR A 525 -18.24 2.87 12.49
N LEU A 526 -17.68 3.87 13.17
CA LEU A 526 -16.73 3.73 14.27
C LEU A 526 -16.75 5.00 15.14
N THR A 527 -16.36 4.91 16.40
CA THR A 527 -16.21 6.10 17.24
C THR A 527 -14.85 6.73 16.98
N LYS A 528 -14.80 8.02 16.64
CA LYS A 528 -13.51 8.71 16.48
C LYS A 528 -12.74 8.66 17.80
N TYR A 529 -11.53 8.09 17.76
CA TYR A 529 -10.64 7.84 18.90
C TYR A 529 -11.10 6.76 19.91
N ASP A 530 -11.83 5.74 19.45
CA ASP A 530 -11.95 4.47 20.19
C ASP A 530 -10.84 3.47 19.79
N CYS A 531 -11.03 2.18 20.05
CA CYS A 531 -10.09 1.12 19.66
C CYS A 531 -9.91 0.94 18.14
N SER A 532 -10.65 1.69 17.30
CA SER A 532 -10.32 1.87 15.87
C SER A 532 -9.07 2.72 15.65
N SER A 533 -8.66 3.50 16.65
CA SER A 533 -7.40 4.24 16.74
C SER A 533 -6.38 3.45 17.55
N ALA A 534 -5.45 2.82 16.86
CA ALA A 534 -4.40 1.95 17.35
C ALA A 534 -3.07 2.29 16.65
N ASP A 535 -2.01 1.54 16.90
CA ASP A 535 -0.73 1.74 16.20
C ASP A 535 -0.80 1.16 14.78
N LEU A 536 -1.34 -0.06 14.65
CA LEU A 536 -1.46 -0.80 13.39
C LEU A 536 -2.81 -1.50 13.29
N ASN A 537 -3.32 -1.68 12.06
CA ASN A 537 -4.53 -2.46 11.81
C ASN A 537 -4.32 -3.47 10.65
N PRO A 538 -4.11 -4.77 10.94
CA PRO A 538 -3.83 -5.77 9.91
C PRO A 538 -5.05 -6.14 9.05
N ILE A 539 -6.27 -5.78 9.47
CA ILE A 539 -7.51 -6.08 8.73
C ILE A 539 -8.18 -4.83 8.15
N GLY A 540 -7.57 -3.65 8.30
CA GLY A 540 -8.19 -2.37 7.95
C GLY A 540 -8.54 -2.18 6.47
N ALA A 541 -7.93 -2.98 5.59
CA ALA A 541 -8.27 -3.01 4.18
C ALA A 541 -8.88 -4.34 3.72
N ILE A 542 -9.47 -5.14 4.62
CA ILE A 542 -10.13 -6.42 4.28
C ILE A 542 -11.64 -6.29 4.44
N SER A 543 -12.40 -6.84 3.49
CA SER A 543 -13.88 -6.83 3.51
C SER A 543 -14.44 -7.68 4.65
N LYS A 544 -15.59 -7.29 5.21
CA LYS A 544 -16.27 -8.11 6.23
C LYS A 544 -16.60 -9.50 5.69
N THR A 545 -16.98 -9.59 4.42
CA THR A 545 -17.28 -10.86 3.76
C THR A 545 -16.08 -11.79 3.71
N ASP A 546 -14.89 -11.26 3.51
CA ASP A 546 -13.66 -12.06 3.48
C ASP A 546 -13.15 -12.40 4.86
N LEU A 547 -13.32 -11.51 5.85
CA LEU A 547 -13.06 -11.85 7.24
C LEU A 547 -13.92 -13.05 7.70
N ARG A 548 -15.20 -13.10 7.30
CA ARG A 548 -16.05 -14.27 7.59
C ARG A 548 -15.51 -15.56 6.96
N LYS A 549 -15.05 -15.53 5.71
CA LYS A 549 -14.44 -16.69 5.05
C LYS A 549 -13.12 -17.08 5.71
N PHE A 550 -12.30 -16.10 6.08
CA PHE A 550 -11.04 -16.29 6.77
C PHE A 550 -11.23 -16.91 8.16
N ILE A 551 -12.29 -16.56 8.89
CA ILE A 551 -12.66 -17.25 10.14
C ILE A 551 -12.94 -18.74 9.88
N THR A 552 -13.72 -19.07 8.85
CA THR A 552 -13.97 -20.47 8.46
C THR A 552 -12.67 -21.19 8.09
N TYR A 553 -11.78 -20.54 7.34
CA TYR A 553 -10.46 -21.06 7.04
C TYR A 553 -9.65 -21.32 8.33
N SER A 554 -9.66 -20.38 9.27
CA SER A 554 -8.92 -20.48 10.53
C SER A 554 -9.41 -21.61 11.43
N ILE A 555 -10.73 -21.88 11.44
CA ILE A 555 -11.30 -23.05 12.12
C ILE A 555 -10.68 -24.34 11.56
N ASN A 556 -10.63 -24.47 10.24
CA ASN A 556 -10.20 -25.69 9.57
C ASN A 556 -8.68 -25.87 9.58
N LYS A 557 -7.93 -24.78 9.36
CA LYS A 557 -6.45 -24.80 9.25
C LYS A 557 -5.77 -24.89 10.62
N PHE A 558 -6.22 -24.11 11.60
CA PHE A 558 -5.57 -24.01 12.91
C PHE A 558 -6.33 -24.74 14.04
N GLY A 559 -7.55 -25.21 13.78
CA GLY A 559 -8.32 -25.96 14.78
C GLY A 559 -8.94 -25.08 15.87
N PHE A 560 -9.08 -23.77 15.66
CA PHE A 560 -9.65 -22.84 16.64
C PHE A 560 -11.17 -22.98 16.74
N THR A 561 -11.65 -23.98 17.48
CA THR A 561 -13.08 -24.30 17.60
C THR A 561 -13.92 -23.19 18.25
N ALA A 562 -13.33 -22.31 19.07
CA ALA A 562 -14.01 -21.16 19.67
C ALA A 562 -14.59 -20.20 18.61
N LEU A 563 -14.01 -20.18 17.42
CA LEU A 563 -14.48 -19.37 16.30
C LEU A 563 -15.84 -19.82 15.76
N LYS A 564 -16.27 -21.07 15.99
CA LYS A 564 -17.62 -21.54 15.59
C LYS A 564 -18.70 -20.74 16.32
N ASP A 565 -18.53 -20.58 17.64
CA ASP A 565 -19.45 -19.80 18.48
C ASP A 565 -19.44 -18.31 18.08
N ILE A 566 -18.27 -17.77 17.72
CA ILE A 566 -18.11 -16.38 17.25
C ILE A 566 -18.78 -16.16 15.89
N PHE A 567 -18.65 -17.11 14.96
CA PHE A 567 -19.21 -17.01 13.62
C PHE A 567 -20.76 -17.04 13.63
N SER A 568 -21.33 -17.87 14.52
CA SER A 568 -22.78 -18.01 14.69
C SER A 568 -23.43 -16.89 15.50
N ALA A 569 -22.65 -16.10 16.25
CA ALA A 569 -23.17 -15.00 17.04
C ALA A 569 -23.67 -13.84 16.14
N PRO A 570 -24.79 -13.18 16.48
CA PRO A 570 -25.26 -12.02 15.76
C PRO A 570 -24.27 -10.84 15.93
N PRO A 571 -23.92 -10.11 14.85
CA PRO A 571 -23.05 -8.94 14.94
C PRO A 571 -23.79 -7.79 15.65
N THR A 572 -23.31 -7.45 16.84
CA THR A 572 -23.89 -6.40 17.70
C THR A 572 -22.81 -5.72 18.53
N ALA A 573 -22.99 -4.43 18.80
CA ALA A 573 -22.20 -3.67 19.77
C ALA A 573 -22.92 -3.64 21.13
N GLU A 574 -22.35 -4.31 22.14
CA GLU A 574 -22.88 -4.35 23.52
C GLU A 574 -22.54 -3.06 24.29
N LEU A 575 -22.97 -1.90 23.77
CA LEU A 575 -22.71 -0.57 24.34
C LEU A 575 -23.97 0.07 24.96
N GLU A 576 -25.13 -0.53 24.74
CA GLU A 576 -26.42 -0.13 25.32
C GLU A 576 -26.93 -1.18 26.33
N PRO A 577 -27.72 -0.77 27.34
CA PRO A 577 -28.43 -1.71 28.20
C PRO A 577 -29.35 -2.63 27.38
N LEU A 578 -29.33 -3.92 27.69
CA LEU A 578 -30.26 -4.89 27.12
C LEU A 578 -31.71 -4.53 27.52
N MET A 579 -32.63 -4.50 26.55
CA MET A 579 -34.07 -4.41 26.83
C MET A 579 -34.64 -5.82 26.97
N ASP A 580 -35.25 -6.14 28.12
CA ASP A 580 -35.84 -7.46 28.41
C ASP A 580 -34.89 -8.65 28.17
N GLY A 581 -33.59 -8.46 28.42
CA GLY A 581 -32.55 -9.49 28.20
C GLY A 581 -32.23 -9.76 26.72
N LYS A 582 -32.74 -8.94 25.79
CA LYS A 582 -32.47 -9.04 24.35
C LYS A 582 -31.67 -7.84 23.85
N LEU A 583 -30.83 -8.12 22.87
CA LEU A 583 -30.07 -7.11 22.12
C LEU A 583 -31.04 -6.20 21.36
N VAL A 584 -30.77 -4.89 21.39
CA VAL A 584 -31.68 -3.88 20.86
C VAL A 584 -31.60 -3.78 19.33
N GLN A 585 -30.41 -3.98 18.72
CA GLN A 585 -30.20 -3.77 17.28
C GLN A 585 -28.90 -4.42 16.76
N THR A 586 -28.87 -4.88 15.50
CA THR A 586 -27.64 -5.34 14.83
C THR A 586 -26.89 -4.20 14.14
N ASP A 587 -25.60 -4.39 13.86
CA ASP A 587 -24.77 -3.37 13.19
C ASP A 587 -25.33 -2.95 11.82
N GLU A 588 -25.81 -3.91 11.02
CA GLU A 588 -26.41 -3.64 9.70
C GLU A 588 -27.73 -2.87 9.79
N GLN A 589 -28.53 -3.15 10.83
CA GLN A 589 -29.76 -2.41 11.10
C GLN A 589 -29.44 -0.97 11.48
N ASP A 590 -28.40 -0.73 12.28
CA ASP A 590 -27.97 0.63 12.66
C ASP A 590 -27.35 1.42 11.50
N MET A 591 -26.53 0.76 10.68
CA MET A 591 -26.01 1.39 9.46
C MET A 591 -27.10 1.68 8.42
N GLY A 592 -28.20 0.91 8.43
CA GLY A 592 -29.28 0.95 7.44
C GLY A 592 -28.85 0.38 6.09
N MET A 593 -27.87 -0.53 6.09
CA MET A 593 -27.30 -1.20 4.91
C MET A 593 -26.55 -2.46 5.35
N THR A 594 -26.55 -3.48 4.50
CA THR A 594 -25.80 -4.71 4.79
C THR A 594 -24.32 -4.57 4.44
N TYR A 595 -23.47 -5.44 4.97
CA TYR A 595 -22.05 -5.50 4.58
C TYR A 595 -21.87 -5.87 3.11
N ASP A 596 -22.75 -6.71 2.55
CA ASP A 596 -22.74 -7.04 1.13
C ASP A 596 -23.01 -5.80 0.26
N GLU A 597 -23.98 -4.98 0.65
CA GLU A 597 -24.27 -3.70 -0.01
C GLU A 597 -23.07 -2.74 0.10
N LEU A 598 -22.46 -2.62 1.28
CA LEU A 598 -21.29 -1.78 1.53
C LEU A 598 -20.09 -2.17 0.65
N SER A 599 -19.80 -3.46 0.54
CA SER A 599 -18.76 -3.99 -0.34
C SER A 599 -19.04 -3.62 -1.81
N VAL A 600 -20.29 -3.71 -2.27
CA VAL A 600 -20.68 -3.27 -3.62
C VAL A 600 -20.49 -1.76 -3.79
N TYR A 601 -20.92 -0.94 -2.83
CA TYR A 601 -20.72 0.51 -2.87
C TYR A 601 -19.24 0.87 -2.90
N GLY A 602 -18.40 0.20 -2.11
CA GLY A 602 -16.95 0.39 -2.06
C GLY A 602 -16.30 0.15 -3.42
N ARG A 603 -16.56 -1.01 -4.03
CA ARG A 603 -16.06 -1.36 -5.37
C ARG A 603 -16.55 -0.38 -6.43
N LEU A 604 -17.85 -0.07 -6.46
CA LEU A 604 -18.40 0.89 -7.42
C LEU A 604 -17.78 2.29 -7.26
N ARG A 605 -17.60 2.75 -6.03
CA ARG A 605 -17.04 4.07 -5.72
C ARG A 605 -15.56 4.16 -6.12
N LYS A 606 -14.75 3.18 -5.72
CA LYS A 606 -13.28 3.27 -5.81
C LYS A 606 -12.72 2.60 -7.07
N GLN A 607 -13.18 1.41 -7.43
CA GLN A 607 -12.69 0.69 -8.61
C GLN A 607 -13.43 1.11 -9.89
N ALA A 608 -14.74 1.31 -9.83
CA ALA A 608 -15.54 1.75 -10.98
C ALA A 608 -15.73 3.28 -11.06
N PHE A 609 -15.03 4.04 -10.20
CA PHE A 609 -15.02 5.50 -10.16
C PHE A 609 -16.41 6.16 -10.15
N CYS A 610 -17.40 5.52 -9.51
CA CYS A 610 -18.77 6.01 -9.50
C CYS A 610 -19.01 7.06 -8.42
N GLY A 611 -19.50 8.25 -8.84
CA GLY A 611 -20.21 9.18 -7.95
C GLY A 611 -21.67 8.75 -7.72
N PRO A 612 -22.49 9.57 -7.03
CA PRO A 612 -23.86 9.19 -6.68
C PRO A 612 -24.72 8.82 -7.90
N TYR A 613 -24.71 9.66 -8.93
CA TYR A 613 -25.55 9.45 -10.11
C TYR A 613 -25.14 8.22 -10.93
N SER A 614 -23.83 8.02 -11.18
CA SER A 614 -23.36 6.85 -11.91
C SER A 614 -23.52 5.54 -11.13
N MET A 615 -23.39 5.58 -9.80
CA MET A 615 -23.69 4.43 -8.94
C MET A 615 -25.17 4.05 -9.04
N PHE A 616 -26.09 5.03 -8.95
CA PHE A 616 -27.52 4.80 -9.18
C PHE A 616 -27.79 4.19 -10.55
N GLY A 617 -27.20 4.75 -11.62
CA GLY A 617 -27.38 4.26 -12.99
C GLY A 617 -26.91 2.82 -13.21
N LYS A 618 -25.92 2.34 -12.45
CA LYS A 618 -25.51 0.92 -12.46
C LYS A 618 -26.46 0.05 -11.63
N LEU A 619 -26.69 0.45 -10.39
CA LEU A 619 -27.44 -0.36 -9.42
C LEU A 619 -28.92 -0.51 -9.78
N VAL A 620 -29.52 0.47 -10.46
CA VAL A 620 -30.92 0.36 -10.90
C VAL A 620 -31.14 -0.81 -11.86
N HIS A 621 -30.09 -1.24 -12.56
CA HIS A 621 -30.13 -2.40 -13.43
C HIS A 621 -29.65 -3.67 -12.72
N THR A 622 -28.57 -3.58 -11.94
CA THR A 622 -28.02 -4.75 -11.22
C THR A 622 -28.95 -5.25 -10.12
N TRP A 623 -29.74 -4.37 -9.49
CA TRP A 623 -30.66 -4.70 -8.41
C TRP A 623 -32.14 -4.69 -8.83
N LYS A 624 -32.42 -4.68 -10.14
CA LYS A 624 -33.79 -4.56 -10.68
C LYS A 624 -34.77 -5.63 -10.17
N GLU A 625 -34.26 -6.81 -9.80
CA GLU A 625 -35.07 -7.93 -9.30
C GLU A 625 -35.49 -7.74 -7.84
N ASN A 626 -34.69 -6.99 -7.07
CA ASN A 626 -34.87 -6.84 -5.61
C ASN A 626 -35.25 -5.41 -5.21
N CYS A 627 -35.08 -4.43 -6.08
CA CYS A 627 -35.27 -3.01 -5.80
C CYS A 627 -35.89 -2.25 -6.97
N THR A 628 -36.87 -1.41 -6.67
CA THR A 628 -37.38 -0.39 -7.59
C THR A 628 -36.36 0.74 -7.79
N PRO A 629 -36.46 1.54 -8.88
CA PRO A 629 -35.60 2.72 -9.06
C PRO A 629 -35.60 3.66 -7.85
N ARG A 630 -36.78 3.86 -7.22
CA ARG A 630 -36.93 4.67 -6.01
C ARG A 630 -36.14 4.12 -4.82
N GLN A 631 -36.18 2.81 -4.60
CA GLN A 631 -35.44 2.14 -3.52
C GLN A 631 -33.93 2.22 -3.74
N VAL A 632 -33.46 2.00 -4.97
CA VAL A 632 -32.03 2.17 -5.31
C VAL A 632 -31.58 3.60 -5.07
N ALA A 633 -32.36 4.60 -5.51
CA ALA A 633 -32.07 6.00 -5.26
C ALA A 633 -31.96 6.32 -3.76
N SER A 634 -32.89 5.82 -2.94
CA SER A 634 -32.84 6.00 -1.48
C SER A 634 -31.56 5.40 -0.88
N LYS A 635 -31.23 4.17 -1.24
CA LYS A 635 -30.02 3.47 -0.77
C LYS A 635 -28.73 4.19 -1.15
N VAL A 636 -28.58 4.61 -2.41
CA VAL A 636 -27.40 5.35 -2.89
C VAL A 636 -27.26 6.70 -2.19
N LYS A 637 -28.38 7.44 -2.01
CA LYS A 637 -28.37 8.72 -1.29
C LYS A 637 -27.98 8.55 0.17
N HIS A 638 -28.53 7.53 0.83
CA HIS A 638 -28.21 7.17 2.21
C HIS A 638 -26.71 6.87 2.37
N PHE A 639 -26.15 6.02 1.50
CA PHE A 639 -24.72 5.73 1.47
C PHE A 639 -23.86 7.00 1.33
N PHE A 640 -24.09 7.81 0.29
CA PHE A 640 -23.24 8.99 0.03
C PHE A 640 -23.37 10.09 1.08
N ARG A 641 -24.55 10.27 1.69
CA ARG A 641 -24.74 11.22 2.80
C ARG A 641 -23.86 10.83 3.98
N TYR A 642 -23.83 9.56 4.31
CA TYR A 642 -23.15 9.09 5.49
C TYR A 642 -21.65 8.87 5.30
N TYR A 643 -21.25 8.39 4.13
CA TYR A 643 -19.86 8.41 3.67
C TYR A 643 -19.27 9.83 3.81
N SER A 644 -20.01 10.85 3.36
CA SER A 644 -19.51 12.24 3.37
C SER A 644 -19.50 12.87 4.76
N ILE A 645 -20.52 12.62 5.60
CA ILE A 645 -20.55 13.07 7.01
C ILE A 645 -19.35 12.52 7.78
N ASN A 646 -19.02 11.24 7.57
CA ASN A 646 -18.02 10.54 8.38
C ASN A 646 -16.61 10.55 7.79
N ARG A 647 -16.37 11.14 6.60
CA ARG A 647 -15.04 11.08 5.96
C ARG A 647 -13.92 11.67 6.81
N HIS A 648 -14.22 12.66 7.65
CA HIS A 648 -13.29 13.25 8.62
C HIS A 648 -12.74 12.26 9.67
N LYS A 649 -13.28 11.04 9.77
CA LYS A 649 -12.73 9.97 10.60
C LYS A 649 -11.55 9.28 9.91
N MET A 650 -11.56 9.19 8.58
CA MET A 650 -10.52 8.53 7.78
C MET A 650 -9.20 9.32 7.76
N THR A 651 -9.22 10.60 8.08
CA THR A 651 -8.01 11.43 8.16
C THR A 651 -7.14 11.07 9.37
N VAL A 652 -7.67 10.35 10.35
CA VAL A 652 -6.98 9.93 11.58
C VAL A 652 -7.18 8.44 11.87
N ILE A 653 -7.61 7.68 10.87
CA ILE A 653 -7.75 6.23 11.03
C ILE A 653 -6.37 5.59 11.11
N THR A 654 -6.28 4.50 11.87
CA THR A 654 -5.05 3.72 12.04
C THR A 654 -4.47 3.28 10.70
N PRO A 655 -3.15 3.39 10.48
CA PRO A 655 -2.49 2.80 9.34
C PRO A 655 -2.80 1.30 9.23
N SER A 656 -3.24 0.86 8.06
CA SER A 656 -3.66 -0.51 7.84
C SER A 656 -2.91 -1.20 6.72
N TYR A 657 -2.66 -2.51 6.89
CA TYR A 657 -2.20 -3.39 5.82
C TYR A 657 -3.04 -3.15 4.56
N HIS A 658 -2.39 -2.92 3.42
CA HIS A 658 -3.10 -2.75 2.16
C HIS A 658 -3.45 -4.12 1.56
N ALA A 659 -4.74 -4.35 1.27
CA ALA A 659 -5.23 -5.60 0.67
C ALA A 659 -6.24 -5.34 -0.45
N GLU A 660 -7.43 -4.83 -0.11
CA GLU A 660 -8.48 -4.56 -1.10
C GLU A 660 -8.16 -3.32 -1.95
N SER A 661 -8.32 -3.43 -3.27
CA SER A 661 -8.15 -2.30 -4.20
C SER A 661 -9.27 -1.24 -4.08
N TYR A 662 -10.17 -1.37 -3.11
CA TYR A 662 -11.17 -0.35 -2.74
C TYR A 662 -10.96 0.27 -1.35
N SER A 663 -9.75 0.12 -0.78
CA SER A 663 -9.36 0.74 0.49
C SER A 663 -9.72 2.23 0.58
N VAL A 664 -10.02 2.68 1.80
CA VAL A 664 -10.48 4.04 2.11
C VAL A 664 -9.43 4.89 2.80
N ASP A 665 -8.20 4.38 2.92
CA ASP A 665 -7.07 5.12 3.48
C ASP A 665 -6.89 6.48 2.78
N ASP A 666 -6.93 7.55 3.57
CA ASP A 666 -6.80 8.92 3.09
C ASP A 666 -5.33 9.38 2.95
N ASN A 667 -4.40 8.66 3.59
CA ASN A 667 -2.99 9.07 3.63
C ASN A 667 -2.24 8.79 2.32
N ARG A 668 -2.58 7.70 1.62
CA ARG A 668 -1.87 7.26 0.39
C ARG A 668 -2.83 6.88 -0.72
N PHE A 669 -3.77 5.97 -0.47
CA PHE A 669 -4.49 5.27 -1.55
C PHE A 669 -5.72 6.00 -2.10
N ASP A 670 -6.52 6.62 -1.23
CA ASP A 670 -7.80 7.22 -1.57
C ASP A 670 -7.89 8.68 -1.12
N HIS A 671 -7.07 9.53 -1.75
CA HIS A 671 -7.05 10.97 -1.48
C HIS A 671 -8.37 11.65 -1.86
N ARG A 672 -9.08 12.18 -0.87
CA ARG A 672 -10.42 12.78 -1.03
C ARG A 672 -10.58 14.03 -0.16
N GLN A 673 -11.62 14.83 -0.45
CA GLN A 673 -12.06 15.84 0.51
C GLN A 673 -12.54 15.15 1.80
N PHE A 674 -12.46 15.85 2.93
CA PHE A 674 -13.07 15.40 4.19
C PHE A 674 -14.14 16.36 4.72
N LEU A 675 -14.26 17.55 4.11
CA LEU A 675 -15.35 18.50 4.32
C LEU A 675 -16.23 18.54 3.07
N TYR A 676 -17.39 17.90 3.13
CA TYR A 676 -18.34 17.81 2.01
C TYR A 676 -19.60 18.63 2.27
N ASN A 677 -20.26 19.09 1.20
CA ASN A 677 -21.69 19.38 1.26
C ASN A 677 -22.46 18.05 1.31
N ILE A 678 -22.87 17.65 2.52
CA ILE A 678 -23.49 16.35 2.81
C ILE A 678 -24.87 16.16 2.17
N GLN A 679 -25.48 17.23 1.66
CA GLN A 679 -26.78 17.18 0.99
C GLN A 679 -26.68 16.74 -0.48
N TRP A 680 -25.48 16.82 -1.07
CA TRP A 680 -25.23 16.47 -2.47
C TRP A 680 -26.32 17.02 -3.44
N PRO A 681 -26.69 18.31 -3.35
CA PRO A 681 -27.96 18.81 -3.85
C PRO A 681 -28.13 18.60 -5.36
N TRP A 682 -27.07 18.86 -6.14
CA TRP A 682 -27.10 18.66 -7.59
C TRP A 682 -27.26 17.18 -7.94
N GLN A 683 -26.37 16.34 -7.41
CA GLN A 683 -26.30 14.91 -7.72
C GLN A 683 -27.60 14.21 -7.31
N PHE A 684 -28.15 14.54 -6.14
CA PHE A 684 -29.37 13.94 -5.64
C PHE A 684 -30.62 14.40 -6.39
N ARG A 685 -30.64 15.64 -6.91
CA ARG A 685 -31.69 16.11 -7.81
C ARG A 685 -31.66 15.40 -9.16
N MET A 686 -30.46 15.23 -9.75
CA MET A 686 -30.33 14.47 -11.01
C MET A 686 -30.81 13.02 -10.86
N ILE A 687 -30.56 12.39 -9.70
CA ILE A 687 -31.12 11.06 -9.39
C ILE A 687 -32.65 11.12 -9.35
N GLU A 688 -33.25 12.12 -8.69
CA GLU A 688 -34.73 12.26 -8.63
C GLU A 688 -35.36 12.41 -10.00
N GLU A 689 -34.82 13.31 -10.83
CA GLU A 689 -35.31 13.52 -12.21
C GLU A 689 -35.27 12.22 -13.01
N GLN A 690 -34.18 11.45 -12.89
CA GLN A 690 -34.05 10.17 -13.58
C GLN A 690 -35.03 9.12 -13.04
N VAL A 691 -35.26 9.06 -11.73
CA VAL A 691 -36.26 8.16 -11.13
C VAL A 691 -37.67 8.49 -11.65
N GLN A 692 -38.04 9.78 -11.72
CA GLN A 692 -39.34 10.21 -12.27
C GLN A 692 -39.51 9.81 -13.74
N ILE A 693 -38.45 9.93 -14.55
CA ILE A 693 -38.45 9.47 -15.95
C ILE A 693 -38.64 7.95 -16.03
N MET A 694 -37.97 7.18 -15.17
CA MET A 694 -38.08 5.71 -15.18
C MET A 694 -39.46 5.23 -14.72
N GLU A 695 -40.00 5.81 -13.65
CA GLU A 695 -41.34 5.49 -13.15
C GLU A 695 -42.42 5.84 -14.18
N SER A 696 -42.33 7.01 -14.83
CA SER A 696 -43.29 7.39 -15.88
C SER A 696 -43.24 6.46 -17.10
N ARG A 697 -42.06 6.00 -17.50
CA ARG A 697 -41.89 5.00 -18.57
C ARG A 697 -42.43 3.63 -18.18
N GLN A 698 -42.25 3.22 -16.93
CA GLN A 698 -42.79 1.96 -16.41
C GLN A 698 -44.33 1.98 -16.42
N ILE A 699 -44.93 3.07 -15.94
CA ILE A 699 -46.39 3.28 -16.01
C ILE A 699 -46.88 3.27 -17.47
N ALA A 700 -46.14 3.91 -18.39
CA ALA A 700 -46.50 3.90 -19.81
C ALA A 700 -46.37 2.51 -20.46
N ALA A 701 -45.39 1.71 -20.05
CA ALA A 701 -45.20 0.34 -20.51
C ALA A 701 -46.29 -0.61 -19.98
N GLU A 702 -46.65 -0.50 -18.70
CA GLU A 702 -47.76 -1.26 -18.09
C GLU A 702 -49.10 -0.94 -18.77
N ARG A 703 -49.34 0.33 -19.11
CA ARG A 703 -50.53 0.75 -19.88
C ARG A 703 -50.56 0.21 -21.32
N ARG A 704 -49.40 -0.02 -21.94
CA ARG A 704 -49.29 -0.60 -23.29
C ARG A 704 -49.32 -2.14 -23.29
N GLY A 705 -48.86 -2.78 -22.20
CA GLY A 705 -48.88 -4.24 -22.02
C GLY A 705 -50.21 -4.80 -21.53
N GLY A 706 -51.08 -3.99 -20.91
CA GLY A 706 -52.41 -4.39 -20.42
C GLY A 706 -53.50 -4.57 -21.50
N GLY A 707 -53.15 -4.57 -22.78
CA GLY A 707 -54.07 -4.67 -23.91
C GLY A 707 -54.44 -6.08 -24.37
N GLY A 708 -54.01 -7.14 -23.67
CA GLY A 708 -54.28 -8.52 -24.12
C GLY A 708 -54.36 -9.55 -23.00
N GLY A 709 -55.58 -9.88 -22.59
CA GLY A 709 -55.95 -11.22 -22.12
C GLY A 709 -56.22 -11.42 -20.62
N GLY A 710 -57.51 -11.63 -20.29
CA GLY A 710 -57.94 -12.65 -19.33
C GLY A 710 -57.94 -12.29 -17.84
N GLY A 711 -59.13 -12.12 -17.27
CA GLY A 711 -59.32 -11.74 -15.86
C GLY A 711 -58.85 -12.77 -14.83
N GLY A 712 -58.26 -12.26 -13.75
CA GLY A 712 -58.03 -12.95 -12.48
C GLY A 712 -57.90 -11.92 -11.37
N LYS A 713 -58.88 -11.86 -10.47
CA LYS A 713 -58.91 -10.95 -9.31
C LYS A 713 -57.73 -11.25 -8.38
N ILE A 714 -56.89 -10.25 -8.10
CA ILE A 714 -56.06 -10.20 -6.89
C ILE A 714 -56.41 -8.91 -6.15
N LYS A 715 -57.01 -9.05 -4.95
CA LYS A 715 -57.28 -7.95 -4.02
C LYS A 715 -55.96 -7.46 -3.45
N ASN A 716 -55.68 -6.16 -3.56
CA ASN A 716 -54.50 -5.52 -2.99
C ASN A 716 -54.93 -4.62 -1.81
N THR A 717 -54.89 -5.17 -0.59
CA THR A 717 -55.24 -4.50 0.67
C THR A 717 -54.00 -4.06 1.47
N ASN A 718 -53.03 -3.38 0.82
CA ASN A 718 -51.83 -2.88 1.51
C ASN A 718 -51.50 -1.39 1.25
N ILE A 719 -52.30 -0.66 0.47
CA ILE A 719 -52.00 0.74 0.11
C ILE A 719 -52.54 1.75 1.16
N GLU A 720 -53.52 1.36 1.98
CA GLU A 720 -54.05 2.26 3.02
C GLU A 720 -53.24 2.27 4.31
N TYR A 721 -52.52 1.19 4.65
CA TYR A 721 -51.70 1.11 5.85
C TYR A 721 -50.43 1.97 5.76
N GLU A 722 -49.82 2.07 4.57
CA GLU A 722 -48.60 2.87 4.36
C GLU A 722 -48.87 4.39 4.35
N ARG A 723 -50.07 4.82 3.96
CA ARG A 723 -50.47 6.24 4.02
C ARG A 723 -50.66 6.74 5.45
N GLU A 724 -50.97 5.85 6.38
CA GLU A 724 -51.18 6.19 7.79
C GLU A 724 -49.84 6.29 8.56
N GLN A 725 -48.82 5.53 8.15
CA GLN A 725 -47.44 5.63 8.66
C GLN A 725 -46.75 6.94 8.24
N LEU A 726 -46.96 7.37 6.99
CA LEU A 726 -46.40 8.63 6.48
C LEU A 726 -47.00 9.89 7.13
N ARG A 727 -48.27 9.86 7.55
CA ARG A 727 -48.91 10.97 8.29
C ARG A 727 -48.40 11.11 9.73
N ARG A 728 -47.91 10.02 10.33
CA ARG A 728 -47.32 10.04 11.69
C ARG A 728 -45.88 10.57 11.70
N GLN A 729 -45.15 10.48 10.59
CA GLN A 729 -43.80 11.06 10.48
C GLN A 729 -43.80 12.56 10.13
N SER A 730 -44.86 13.09 9.53
CA SER A 730 -44.95 14.50 9.14
C SER A 730 -45.56 15.42 10.22
N SER A 731 -46.00 14.88 11.37
CA SER A 731 -46.70 15.64 12.42
C SER A 731 -45.86 15.92 13.67
N SER A 732 -44.58 15.53 13.70
CA SER A 732 -43.68 15.78 14.85
C SER A 732 -42.71 16.97 14.69
N ASP A 733 -42.72 17.68 13.56
CA ASP A 733 -41.75 18.74 13.25
C ASP A 733 -42.33 20.17 13.14
N SER A 734 -43.59 20.41 13.54
CA SER A 734 -44.23 21.72 13.35
C SER A 734 -45.00 22.28 14.55
N ASP A 735 -44.50 22.10 15.77
CA ASP A 735 -45.00 22.85 16.94
C ASP A 735 -43.88 23.21 17.92
N GLN A 736 -43.00 24.12 17.49
CA GLN A 736 -42.16 24.91 18.39
C GLN A 736 -41.56 26.10 17.63
N GLN A 737 -42.38 27.12 17.34
CA GLN A 737 -41.95 28.53 17.17
C GLN A 737 -43.14 29.40 16.73
N ARG A 738 -43.97 29.83 17.68
CA ARG A 738 -44.69 31.11 17.57
C ARG A 738 -44.83 31.75 18.94
N GLY A 739 -44.01 32.77 19.17
CA GLY A 739 -44.11 33.64 20.33
C GLY A 739 -43.49 35.00 20.03
N THR A 740 -44.37 36.01 19.96
CA THR A 740 -44.13 37.46 20.16
C THR A 740 -43.58 38.32 19.01
N GLY A 741 -44.21 39.49 18.84
CA GLY A 741 -43.60 40.70 18.25
C GLY A 741 -44.37 41.33 17.07
N GLY A 742 -45.28 42.27 17.35
CA GLY A 742 -45.98 43.07 16.35
C GLY A 742 -45.22 44.35 15.91
N GLY A 743 -45.67 44.99 14.82
CA GLY A 743 -45.16 46.30 14.41
C GLY A 743 -45.58 46.73 13.00
N LYS A 744 -46.20 47.90 12.90
CA LYS A 744 -46.92 48.52 11.76
C LYS A 744 -46.02 49.21 10.70
N LYS A 745 -46.60 49.34 9.49
CA LYS A 745 -46.68 50.51 8.56
C LYS A 745 -45.67 50.73 7.40
N THR A 746 -46.27 50.74 6.19
CA THR A 746 -46.21 51.68 5.04
C THR A 746 -44.93 51.92 4.23
N GLY A 747 -45.09 51.89 2.90
CA GLY A 747 -44.24 52.65 1.96
C GLY A 747 -44.21 52.11 0.53
N ASP A 748 -45.01 52.73 -0.35
CA ASP A 748 -45.03 52.60 -1.81
C ASP A 748 -43.65 52.75 -2.48
N ASN A 749 -43.41 51.98 -3.55
CA ASN A 749 -43.20 52.59 -4.88
C ASN A 749 -43.17 51.55 -6.00
N ASP A 750 -44.11 51.75 -6.91
CA ASP A 750 -44.32 51.10 -8.19
C ASP A 750 -43.33 51.63 -9.26
N LYS A 751 -42.96 50.79 -10.25
CA LYS A 751 -42.85 51.15 -11.69
C LYS A 751 -42.29 50.03 -12.58
N GLY A 752 -43.13 49.64 -13.55
CA GLY A 752 -42.79 49.28 -14.94
C GLY A 752 -42.38 47.82 -15.22
N VAL A 753 -43.28 46.88 -15.56
CA VAL A 753 -44.06 46.65 -16.81
C VAL A 753 -43.24 46.11 -18.01
N MET A 754 -43.53 44.82 -18.32
CA MET A 754 -43.68 44.09 -19.61
C MET A 754 -42.55 44.19 -20.67
N VAL A 755 -42.21 43.14 -21.43
CA VAL A 755 -43.07 42.41 -22.39
C VAL A 755 -42.60 40.96 -22.67
N THR A 756 -43.63 40.12 -22.73
CA THR A 756 -43.89 38.79 -23.28
C THR A 756 -43.24 38.40 -24.63
N MET A 757 -42.79 37.15 -24.80
CA MET A 757 -43.41 36.15 -25.71
C MET A 757 -42.65 34.81 -25.76
N MET A 758 -43.39 33.74 -25.46
CA MET A 758 -43.16 32.39 -25.96
C MET A 758 -43.55 32.30 -27.44
N LEU A 759 -42.89 31.45 -28.24
CA LEU A 759 -43.47 30.15 -28.64
C LEU A 759 -42.54 29.36 -29.60
N SER A 760 -42.78 28.06 -29.53
CA SER A 760 -42.05 26.89 -30.01
C SER A 760 -42.37 26.43 -31.44
N SER A 761 -41.53 25.52 -31.95
CA SER A 761 -41.77 24.31 -32.79
C SER A 761 -40.68 24.23 -33.87
N GLY A 762 -40.05 23.12 -34.27
CA GLY A 762 -40.28 21.66 -34.31
C GLY A 762 -39.70 21.21 -35.69
N VAL A 763 -38.89 20.17 -35.93
CA VAL A 763 -39.16 18.71 -36.01
C VAL A 763 -38.12 18.10 -37.01
N SER A 764 -37.65 16.86 -36.76
CA SER A 764 -37.10 15.81 -37.70
C SER A 764 -35.81 16.07 -38.50
N SER A 765 -34.98 15.12 -38.99
CA SER A 765 -34.78 13.66 -38.88
C SER A 765 -33.54 13.27 -39.73
N SER A 766 -33.04 12.04 -39.58
CA SER A 766 -32.26 11.21 -40.55
C SER A 766 -30.70 11.30 -40.62
N ARG A 767 -30.08 10.12 -40.41
CA ARG A 767 -28.72 9.66 -40.85
C ARG A 767 -28.78 9.27 -42.36
N PRO A 768 -27.70 8.88 -43.10
CA PRO A 768 -26.34 8.40 -42.72
C PRO A 768 -25.17 8.91 -43.64
N VAL A 769 -23.93 8.42 -43.47
CA VAL A 769 -22.99 7.89 -44.51
C VAL A 769 -21.50 7.91 -44.08
N LEU A 770 -20.79 6.92 -44.64
CA LEU A 770 -19.43 6.35 -44.58
C LEU A 770 -18.15 7.24 -44.65
N LEU A 771 -17.04 6.63 -44.20
CA LEU A 771 -15.57 6.87 -44.36
C LEU A 771 -15.10 7.04 -45.84
N PRO A 772 -13.79 7.22 -46.24
CA PRO A 772 -12.48 7.35 -45.53
C PRO A 772 -11.48 8.43 -46.11
N GLY A 773 -10.24 8.51 -45.60
CA GLY A 773 -9.04 8.62 -46.47
C GLY A 773 -8.14 9.88 -46.44
N ALA A 774 -6.93 9.70 -45.89
CA ALA A 774 -5.59 10.23 -46.23
C ALA A 774 -5.40 11.53 -47.06
N SER A 775 -4.47 12.40 -46.63
CA SER A 775 -3.08 12.49 -47.18
C SER A 775 -2.41 13.85 -46.90
N SER A 776 -1.09 13.78 -46.60
CA SER A 776 -0.01 14.75 -46.89
C SER A 776 -0.14 16.23 -46.55
N LEU A 777 0.83 16.77 -45.78
CA LEU A 777 1.81 17.78 -46.25
C LEU A 777 2.73 18.26 -45.10
N GLN A 778 4.03 18.13 -45.33
CA GLN A 778 5.14 18.92 -44.76
C GLN A 778 5.94 19.44 -45.98
N PRO A 779 6.95 20.33 -45.84
CA PRO A 779 7.13 21.50 -44.96
C PRO A 779 7.66 22.72 -45.76
N VAL A 780 7.66 23.94 -45.21
CA VAL A 780 8.51 25.06 -45.71
C VAL A 780 9.03 25.92 -44.56
N LEU A 781 10.31 26.29 -44.69
CA LEU A 781 11.28 26.98 -43.81
C LEU A 781 11.20 28.54 -43.91
N PRO A 782 12.06 29.34 -43.19
CA PRO A 782 11.82 30.71 -42.68
C PRO A 782 12.45 31.78 -43.63
N PRO A 783 12.70 33.09 -43.28
CA PRO A 783 13.62 33.60 -42.22
C PRO A 783 13.30 35.02 -41.64
N GLY A 784 14.16 35.51 -40.74
CA GLY A 784 14.35 36.93 -40.38
C GLY A 784 14.86 37.08 -38.94
N GLY A 785 15.96 37.76 -38.59
CA GLY A 785 16.84 38.68 -39.30
C GLY A 785 17.36 39.69 -38.26
N TYR A 786 18.66 39.65 -37.95
CA TYR A 786 19.36 40.60 -37.06
C TYR A 786 19.62 41.94 -37.77
N SER A 787 19.66 43.07 -37.02
CA SER A 787 20.84 43.97 -36.98
C SER A 787 20.59 45.25 -36.18
N SER A 788 21.55 45.62 -35.33
CA SER A 788 22.23 46.93 -35.32
C SER A 788 23.27 47.00 -34.18
N GLN A 789 24.54 47.10 -34.56
CA GLN A 789 25.68 47.72 -33.84
C GLN A 789 25.85 49.15 -34.41
N PRO A 790 26.75 50.07 -33.94
CA PRO A 790 28.04 49.92 -33.21
C PRO A 790 28.17 50.93 -32.03
N ASP A 791 29.22 51.06 -31.19
CA ASP A 791 30.59 51.58 -31.40
C ASP A 791 31.27 51.72 -29.99
N THR A 792 32.47 51.16 -29.72
CA THR A 792 33.84 51.76 -29.68
C THR A 792 34.24 52.67 -28.48
N GLU A 793 35.46 52.37 -27.97
CA GLU A 793 36.50 53.22 -27.34
C GLU A 793 36.59 53.52 -25.83
N ALA A 794 37.83 53.82 -25.43
CA ALA A 794 38.45 53.72 -24.12
C ALA A 794 39.06 55.07 -23.63
N LEU A 795 39.52 55.08 -22.37
CA LEU A 795 40.61 55.89 -21.74
C LEU A 795 40.31 57.22 -20.97
N ILE A 796 40.75 57.22 -19.69
CA ILE A 796 41.65 58.19 -18.97
C ILE A 796 41.12 59.27 -17.96
N LEU A 797 41.55 59.05 -16.69
CA LEU A 797 42.16 59.87 -15.59
C LEU A 797 41.57 61.17 -14.98
N ASN A 798 41.48 61.17 -13.63
CA ASN A 798 42.14 62.04 -12.60
C ASN A 798 41.26 62.10 -11.31
N GLY A 799 41.71 62.10 -10.05
CA GLY A 799 43.04 62.12 -9.43
C GLY A 799 42.91 62.27 -7.89
N SER A 800 44.06 62.39 -7.22
CA SER A 800 44.34 62.88 -5.84
C SER A 800 44.29 61.92 -4.64
N GLU A 801 45.51 61.49 -4.27
CA GLU A 801 46.06 61.11 -2.95
C GLU A 801 46.44 62.41 -2.15
N PRO A 802 47.00 62.44 -0.91
CA PRO A 802 47.28 61.42 0.14
C PRO A 802 46.91 61.98 1.58
N PRO A 803 47.49 61.64 2.79
CA PRO A 803 48.83 61.19 3.14
C PRO A 803 49.01 59.94 4.06
N LYS A 804 50.22 59.40 3.88
CA LYS A 804 51.04 58.40 4.60
C LYS A 804 51.15 58.53 6.13
N ARG A 805 51.39 57.40 6.83
CA ARG A 805 52.63 57.08 7.59
C ARG A 805 52.59 55.66 8.19
N GLY A 806 53.67 54.90 8.03
CA GLY A 806 53.98 53.72 8.85
C GLY A 806 55.00 54.04 9.94
N PHE A 807 55.22 53.12 10.88
CA PHE A 807 56.53 52.72 11.45
C PHE A 807 56.36 51.70 12.60
N GLN A 808 57.21 50.65 12.59
CA GLN A 808 57.49 49.74 13.71
C GLN A 808 58.45 50.39 14.73
N GLN A 809 58.38 50.03 16.04
CA GLN A 809 59.53 49.50 16.83
C GLN A 809 59.24 49.21 18.32
N LYS A 810 59.77 48.04 18.77
CA LYS A 810 60.51 47.70 20.02
C LYS A 810 59.83 47.23 21.34
N ARG A 811 60.25 46.00 21.74
CA ARG A 811 60.74 45.48 23.06
C ARG A 811 59.75 45.45 24.24
N SER A 812 59.67 44.46 25.15
CA SER A 812 60.46 43.24 25.49
C SER A 812 59.87 42.54 26.75
N TYR A 813 60.25 41.27 27.00
CA TYR A 813 60.20 40.43 28.24
C TYR A 813 58.87 39.70 28.58
N ASP A 814 58.81 38.36 28.41
CA ASP A 814 59.20 37.23 29.31
C ASP A 814 58.06 36.88 30.30
N LEU A 815 57.60 35.63 30.49
CA LEU A 815 58.27 34.34 30.67
C LEU A 815 57.36 33.15 30.30
N ASP A 816 58.00 32.09 29.75
CA ASP A 816 57.92 30.64 30.04
C ASP A 816 56.60 29.96 30.46
N SER A 817 56.26 28.73 30.08
CA SER A 817 56.99 27.60 29.44
C SER A 817 55.92 26.57 29.00
N GLY A 818 55.89 26.03 27.77
CA GLY A 818 56.61 24.81 27.35
C GLY A 818 55.63 23.61 27.26
N GLN A 819 55.10 23.24 26.08
CA GLN A 819 55.62 22.25 25.09
C GLN A 819 55.71 20.80 25.63
N ARG A 820 55.47 19.68 24.92
CA ARG A 820 54.99 19.34 23.56
C ARG A 820 54.92 17.78 23.47
N CYS A 821 54.04 17.27 22.61
CA CYS A 821 54.23 16.18 21.63
C CYS A 821 54.64 14.72 21.98
N CYS A 822 53.77 13.82 21.50
CA CYS A 822 54.00 12.69 20.54
C CYS A 822 54.40 11.27 21.00
N THR A 823 53.38 10.37 20.96
CA THR A 823 53.32 9.01 20.31
C THR A 823 54.27 7.87 20.78
N PRO A 824 54.15 6.62 20.29
CA PRO A 824 53.13 5.59 20.59
C PRO A 824 53.76 4.22 20.95
N THR A 825 53.09 3.29 21.65
CA THR A 825 53.45 1.84 21.55
C THR A 825 52.39 0.87 22.07
N VAL A 826 52.48 -0.34 21.52
CA VAL A 826 51.55 -1.48 21.43
C VAL A 826 51.81 -2.51 22.55
N ILE A 827 50.88 -3.49 22.69
CA ILE A 827 51.00 -4.88 23.20
C ILE A 827 50.19 -5.18 24.49
N ASP A 828 48.93 -5.59 24.30
CA ASP A 828 48.31 -6.90 24.62
C ASP A 828 48.31 -7.55 26.05
N PRO A 829 47.39 -8.53 26.31
CA PRO A 829 46.49 -8.66 27.50
C PRO A 829 47.08 -9.64 28.59
N PRO A 830 46.37 -10.33 29.54
CA PRO A 830 44.92 -10.56 29.74
C PRO A 830 44.42 -10.73 31.22
N VAL A 831 43.14 -11.13 31.34
CA VAL A 831 42.54 -12.03 32.36
C VAL A 831 41.81 -11.42 33.60
N SER A 832 40.59 -11.93 33.76
CA SER A 832 39.78 -12.15 34.97
C SER A 832 38.96 -11.01 35.60
N ALA A 833 37.65 -11.11 35.35
CA ALA A 833 36.59 -10.75 36.28
C ALA A 833 36.61 -11.67 37.54
N PRO A 834 35.65 -11.61 38.49
CA PRO A 834 34.71 -10.55 38.86
C PRO A 834 34.72 -10.27 40.38
N LYS A 835 34.13 -9.14 40.83
CA LYS A 835 33.31 -9.12 42.07
C LYS A 835 32.56 -7.79 42.25
N ARG A 836 31.23 -7.91 42.11
CA ARG A 836 30.17 -7.29 42.93
C ARG A 836 30.40 -5.84 43.37
N PHE A 837 29.70 -4.91 42.72
CA PHE A 837 29.22 -3.70 43.38
C PHE A 837 27.69 -3.72 43.46
N LYS A 838 27.21 -3.62 44.70
CA LYS A 838 25.83 -3.33 45.07
C LYS A 838 25.54 -1.85 44.82
N LEU A 839 24.33 -1.62 44.30
CA LEU A 839 23.40 -0.50 44.54
C LEU A 839 23.99 0.91 44.73
N GLY A 840 23.60 1.79 43.82
CA GLY A 840 23.66 3.24 43.99
C GLY A 840 22.84 3.95 42.92
N ILE A 841 21.52 3.78 42.98
CA ILE A 841 20.53 4.52 42.19
C ILE A 841 20.73 6.03 42.45
N ARG A 842 20.94 6.81 41.38
CA ARG A 842 20.38 8.17 41.27
C ARG A 842 20.11 8.52 39.81
N VAL A 843 18.82 8.69 39.59
CA VAL A 843 18.08 9.12 38.41
C VAL A 843 18.60 10.44 37.85
N PHE A 844 18.79 10.51 36.53
CA PHE A 844 18.16 11.50 35.63
C PHE A 844 17.97 10.88 34.25
#